data_AF-A0A2I8DII9-F1
#
_entry.id   AF-A0A2I8DII9-F1
#
_cell.length_a   1.000
_cell.length_b   1.000
_cell.length_c   1.000
_cell.angle_alpha   90.00
_cell.angle_beta   90.00
_cell.angle_gamma   90.00
#
_symmetry.space_group_name_H-M   'P 1'
#
loop_
_entity.id
_entity.type
_entity.pdbx_description
1 polymer ?
#
loop_
_entity_poly.entity_id
_entity_poly.type
_entity_poly.pdbx_seq_one_letter_code
_entity_poly.pdbx_strand_id
1 'polypeptide(L)'
;MNKSYALVWNATQGCWQVASELTRRRGKAGRGRVLMTAGASLIGLAFAGLAHALPTGGAVVDGKGTIQAEGHQMIVDQQSHKLITNWESFNVGAQEGVTFRQPDQNAIALNRVIGNEGSSILGRIDANGQVFLVNPNGVLFGQGAQVNVGSLVASTLNISNEDFKAGRYVFAGDSAAQVGNAGSIQAAAGGTVALLGAQVGNTGTIQATEGSAALAAGGNIRLHLDKGSLMYLQIDKGAVDALAHNGGLIQAAGGDVWLQANATNALLRTVVNNEGTIEAVSLQGDRSGRIMLQGFNHAVSVSGKLDASGVKNAADGGMIMVHGSKLELAQSMKASTQAGAGKETGMLELRGSRVRVSDTLRMTPDGSSDTLLSAAQLTNLLAQNQVSLIGDNSLAVENTLAWQHDNALNLLSSGDVKIGGAITAQGNNARLTLGGSNVLIDKNITLTGRNAALALNSGNGHRIGRGAAVTLSGANAAFSANDQDYKVVHTLAQLKAIDANLSGHYVLGSDIAGQGYFTALASGQREFSGVFDGLGHTITDLSIYGNGQALGMFGRVSGTVRNMTLDRATVNGMQSPWATQLGVLAGFNSGNIDNVHATNSSVMGSRNPHVVGGLVGNYFWGDISNSSFSGNVLGNAGSTAIGGLVGQVQDTPRAKQISNSAAHAYIAGGSYDNPANGTAVGGLVGRNLGAELRDVRSSGTISVQYANASVGGLVGLNTLDRTGAYRSGYISNATSTVSVSSAGIKSKVGGLIGVNINGMLSNVEARGAVNGYRSAAIGGLIGENQGTGYLGGTIEDARYEGQVRDLTAATLGGLIGSNVSANVQRVQVNATVQGGVNAKIGGIAGQIVDSNLSDVNATVDLRGGSGAQIGGIVGNAEDARLQNLNVKGVLSSSPAYSGAGALGGIAGVLTSGYIAYSVAKVDIQAPPGASAGGIVGVNVGNVYNTQASGSITGGSATGGLIGTNFGWIADSTTSVQINRPNGWHGSLIGDDHNYSWWTQQQNSAQDSARPSIGRIVAAY
;
A
#
# COMPACT_ATOMS: atom_id res chain seq x y z
N MET A 1 29.36 -23.10 17.52
CA MET A 1 30.38 -22.04 17.57
C MET A 1 30.34 -21.40 18.95
N ASN A 2 31.49 -21.32 19.63
CA ASN A 2 31.65 -20.88 21.02
C ASN A 2 30.90 -19.57 21.30
N LYS A 3 30.00 -19.60 22.28
CA LYS A 3 29.13 -18.48 22.69
C LYS A 3 29.79 -17.57 23.73
N SER A 4 31.12 -17.54 23.76
CA SER A 4 31.90 -16.87 24.80
C SER A 4 32.86 -15.90 24.13
N TYR A 5 32.54 -14.62 24.21
CA TYR A 5 33.40 -13.53 23.74
C TYR A 5 33.45 -12.43 24.80
N ALA A 6 34.55 -11.70 24.86
CA ALA A 6 34.69 -10.53 25.72
C ALA A 6 34.44 -9.26 24.90
N LEU A 7 33.61 -8.35 25.41
CA LEU A 7 33.52 -6.99 24.88
C LEU A 7 34.58 -6.13 25.57
N VAL A 8 35.44 -5.50 24.78
CA VAL A 8 36.49 -4.59 25.26
C VAL A 8 36.25 -3.20 24.65
N TRP A 9 36.40 -2.15 25.47
CA TRP A 9 36.22 -0.77 25.01
C TRP A 9 37.43 -0.31 24.19
N ASN A 10 37.23 -0.03 22.90
CA ASN A 10 38.25 0.55 22.03
C ASN A 10 38.21 2.08 22.15
N ALA A 11 39.18 2.67 22.83
CA ALA A 11 39.24 4.11 23.08
C ALA A 11 39.52 4.94 21.83
N THR A 12 40.23 4.38 20.83
CA THR A 12 40.54 5.07 19.56
C THR A 12 39.35 5.12 18.61
N GLN A 13 38.41 4.17 18.69
CA GLN A 13 37.21 4.11 17.85
C GLN A 13 35.91 4.45 18.59
N GLY A 14 35.97 4.66 19.91
CA GLY A 14 34.82 5.06 20.72
C GLY A 14 33.70 4.01 20.80
N CYS A 15 34.00 2.72 20.57
CA CYS A 15 33.01 1.66 20.54
C CYS A 15 33.47 0.39 21.28
N TRP A 16 32.51 -0.50 21.58
CA TRP A 16 32.81 -1.83 22.11
C TRP A 16 33.18 -2.77 20.97
N GLN A 17 34.31 -3.46 21.11
CA GLN A 17 34.76 -4.45 20.14
C GLN A 17 34.78 -5.85 20.73
N VAL A 18 34.48 -6.83 19.89
CA VAL A 18 34.54 -8.25 20.24
C VAL A 18 36.00 -8.68 20.24
N ALA A 19 36.45 -9.24 21.36
CA ALA A 19 37.79 -9.78 21.54
C ALA A 19 37.71 -11.21 22.11
N SER A 20 38.83 -11.93 22.01
CA SER A 20 38.97 -13.27 22.60
C SER A 20 38.68 -13.24 24.10
N GLU A 21 38.12 -14.32 24.64
CA GLU A 21 37.83 -14.46 26.07
C GLU A 21 39.07 -14.36 26.97
N LEU A 22 40.26 -14.59 26.42
CA LEU A 22 41.56 -14.51 27.10
C LEU A 22 42.15 -13.08 27.12
N THR A 23 41.52 -12.11 26.44
CA THR A 23 42.04 -10.75 26.34
C THR A 23 41.83 -9.99 27.65
N ARG A 24 42.86 -9.30 28.17
CA ARG A 24 42.75 -8.42 29.35
C ARG A 24 41.68 -7.36 29.10
N ARG A 25 40.63 -7.37 29.93
CA ARG A 25 39.45 -6.53 29.77
C ARG A 25 39.73 -5.10 30.25
N ARG A 26 39.55 -4.12 29.37
CA ARG A 26 39.51 -2.70 29.72
C ARG A 26 38.06 -2.23 29.63
N GLY A 27 37.44 -1.94 30.77
CA GLY A 27 36.09 -1.39 30.83
C GLY A 27 36.06 0.08 30.42
N LYS A 28 34.91 0.56 29.95
CA LYS A 28 34.62 2.00 29.82
C LYS A 28 34.75 2.61 31.22
N ALA A 29 35.73 3.49 31.43
CA ALA A 29 35.96 4.10 32.74
C ALA A 29 34.64 4.72 33.25
N GLY A 30 34.24 4.36 34.47
CA GLY A 30 33.03 4.85 35.10
C GLY A 30 33.04 6.38 35.18
N ARG A 31 31.86 6.98 35.02
CA ARG A 31 31.61 8.43 35.14
C ARG A 31 32.12 8.97 36.48
N GLY A 32 33.40 9.36 36.54
CA GLY A 32 33.77 10.59 37.21
C GLY A 32 33.22 11.73 36.36
N ARG A 33 32.54 12.70 36.98
CA ARG A 33 31.99 13.89 36.34
C ARG A 33 32.96 14.43 35.28
N VAL A 34 32.71 14.12 34.01
CA VAL A 34 33.39 14.77 32.90
C VAL A 34 32.68 16.11 32.79
N LEU A 35 33.24 17.12 33.47
CA LEU A 35 33.09 18.50 33.02
C LEU A 35 33.36 18.48 31.53
N MET A 36 32.36 18.84 30.73
CA MET A 36 32.61 19.29 29.37
C MET A 36 33.65 20.40 29.50
N THR A 37 34.80 20.18 28.86
CA THR A 37 35.80 21.21 28.62
C THR A 37 35.12 22.33 27.84
N ALA A 38 34.55 23.29 28.57
CA ALA A 38 34.53 24.67 28.15
C ALA A 38 35.98 25.02 27.82
N GLY A 39 36.24 25.55 26.63
CA GLY A 39 37.52 26.13 26.28
C GLY A 39 37.78 27.35 27.16
N ALA A 40 38.23 27.11 28.38
CA ALA A 40 38.86 28.12 29.22
C ALA A 40 40.32 28.24 28.79
N SER A 41 40.58 29.12 27.82
CA SER A 41 41.93 29.64 27.61
C SER A 41 42.23 30.67 28.71
N LEU A 42 42.76 30.18 29.83
CA LEU A 42 43.37 30.98 30.90
C LEU A 42 44.89 31.00 30.70
N ILE A 43 45.43 32.08 30.11
CA ILE A 43 46.83 32.55 30.21
C ILE A 43 46.77 34.08 29.98
N GLY A 44 47.24 34.99 30.84
CA GLY A 44 47.90 34.89 32.13
C GLY A 44 47.79 36.24 32.83
N LEU A 45 47.65 36.20 34.16
CA LEU A 45 47.76 37.35 35.04
C LEU A 45 49.22 37.78 35.14
N ALA A 46 49.54 38.96 34.58
CA ALA A 46 50.69 39.74 34.98
C ALA A 46 50.19 41.15 35.34
N PHE A 47 50.31 41.51 36.62
CA PHE A 47 50.04 42.85 37.12
C PHE A 47 51.01 43.87 36.50
N ALA A 48 50.48 44.89 35.83
CA ALA A 48 51.03 46.25 35.83
C ALA A 48 50.05 47.24 35.18
N GLY A 49 49.57 48.21 35.98
CA GLY A 49 48.90 49.44 35.50
C GLY A 49 47.41 49.51 35.77
N LEU A 50 47.00 50.47 36.62
CA LEU A 50 45.63 51.01 36.64
C LEU A 50 45.36 51.67 35.29
N ALA A 51 44.96 50.87 34.29
CA ALA A 51 44.38 51.37 33.04
C ALA A 51 42.90 50.97 33.05
N HIS A 52 42.03 51.96 32.99
CA HIS A 52 40.58 51.78 32.86
C HIS A 52 40.27 50.89 31.65
N ALA A 53 39.38 49.90 31.81
CA ALA A 53 39.00 48.93 30.77
C ALA A 53 37.82 49.42 29.90
N LEU A 54 37.69 50.75 29.78
CA LEU A 54 36.75 51.41 28.86
C LEU A 54 37.17 51.19 27.40
N PRO A 55 36.26 51.36 26.42
CA PRO A 55 36.62 51.28 25.01
C PRO A 55 37.77 52.23 24.64
N THR A 56 38.68 51.81 23.76
CA THR A 56 39.89 52.58 23.39
C THR A 56 40.05 52.74 21.88
N GLY A 57 40.74 53.81 21.46
CA GLY A 57 41.02 54.09 20.05
C GLY A 57 39.78 54.46 19.22
N GLY A 58 38.73 54.99 19.85
CA GLY A 58 37.48 55.35 19.17
C GLY A 58 37.64 56.46 18.15
N ALA A 59 37.31 56.17 16.88
CA ALA A 59 37.33 57.11 15.77
C ALA A 59 35.97 57.11 15.04
N VAL A 60 35.30 58.26 15.01
CA VAL A 60 34.07 58.44 14.22
C VAL A 60 34.44 58.50 12.74
N VAL A 61 33.95 57.53 11.95
CA VAL A 61 34.26 57.41 10.51
C VAL A 61 33.08 57.78 9.61
N ASP A 62 31.86 57.86 10.16
CA ASP A 62 30.66 58.35 9.48
C ASP A 62 29.64 58.87 10.51
N GLY A 63 28.90 59.93 10.17
CA GLY A 63 27.97 60.61 11.09
C GLY A 63 28.62 61.73 11.92
N LYS A 64 27.88 62.23 12.93
CA LYS A 64 28.31 63.28 13.86
C LYS A 64 28.12 62.80 15.29
N GLY A 65 29.16 62.91 16.11
CA GLY A 65 29.10 62.62 17.54
C GLY A 65 30.44 62.86 18.23
N THR A 66 30.45 62.87 19.56
CA THR A 66 31.66 63.02 20.38
C THR A 66 31.80 61.85 21.35
N ILE A 67 33.05 61.50 21.70
CA ILE A 67 33.38 60.45 22.65
C ILE A 67 34.10 61.12 23.83
N GLN A 68 33.55 60.96 25.03
CA GLN A 68 34.09 61.55 26.25
C GLN A 68 34.26 60.44 27.29
N ALA A 69 35.41 60.38 27.95
CA ALA A 69 35.68 59.42 29.02
C ALA A 69 36.02 60.19 30.31
N GLU A 70 35.25 59.94 31.38
CA GLU A 70 35.44 60.52 32.71
C GLU A 70 35.43 59.40 33.77
N GLY A 71 36.61 59.11 34.33
CA GLY A 71 36.77 58.05 35.33
C GLY A 71 36.32 56.68 34.81
N HIS A 72 35.30 56.10 35.46
CA HIS A 72 34.73 54.79 35.10
C HIS A 72 33.56 54.89 34.11
N GLN A 73 33.29 56.05 33.50
CA GLN A 73 32.19 56.23 32.55
C GLN A 73 32.69 56.78 31.21
N MET A 74 32.19 56.20 30.12
CA MET A 74 32.32 56.74 28.78
C MET A 74 30.95 57.18 28.27
N ILE A 75 30.91 58.34 27.62
CA ILE A 75 29.71 58.89 27.00
C ILE A 75 29.99 59.09 25.52
N VAL A 76 29.15 58.45 24.70
CA VAL A 76 29.10 58.66 23.25
C VAL A 76 27.89 59.55 22.96
N ASP A 77 28.13 60.83 22.73
CA ASP A 77 27.10 61.83 22.42
C ASP A 77 26.90 61.91 20.91
N GLN A 78 25.94 61.14 20.40
CA GLN A 78 25.62 61.00 18.99
C GLN A 78 24.62 62.09 18.55
N GLN A 79 24.94 62.77 17.46
CA GLN A 79 24.15 63.88 16.90
C GLN A 79 23.43 63.52 15.59
N SER A 80 23.93 62.54 14.82
CA SER A 80 23.29 62.04 13.59
C SER A 80 22.45 60.79 13.84
N HIS A 81 21.43 60.50 13.02
CA HIS A 81 20.61 59.28 13.16
C HIS A 81 21.39 57.97 12.92
N LYS A 82 22.48 58.01 12.16
CA LYS A 82 23.42 56.90 12.02
C LYS A 82 24.82 57.40 12.35
N LEU A 83 25.54 56.64 13.16
CA LEU A 83 26.93 56.89 13.54
C LEU A 83 27.73 55.61 13.34
N ILE A 84 28.90 55.71 12.71
CA ILE A 84 29.86 54.61 12.61
C ILE A 84 31.12 55.03 13.37
N THR A 85 31.51 54.22 14.35
CA THR A 85 32.72 54.41 15.14
C THR A 85 33.57 53.15 15.06
N ASN A 86 34.80 53.30 14.60
CA ASN A 86 35.81 52.23 14.66
C ASN A 86 36.55 52.32 15.98
N TRP A 87 36.87 51.17 16.58
CA TRP A 87 37.53 51.05 17.88
C TRP A 87 38.72 50.11 17.79
N GLU A 88 39.82 50.42 18.49
CA GLU A 88 40.94 49.48 18.65
C GLU A 88 40.51 48.34 19.58
N SER A 89 39.88 48.68 20.71
CA SER A 89 39.23 47.72 21.60
C SER A 89 37.90 48.28 22.10
N PHE A 90 36.91 47.42 22.31
CA PHE A 90 35.64 47.79 22.93
C PHE A 90 35.37 46.83 24.09
N ASN A 91 35.89 47.18 25.26
CA ASN A 91 35.70 46.46 26.52
C ASN A 91 34.96 47.37 27.52
N VAL A 92 34.29 46.79 28.51
CA VAL A 92 33.68 47.52 29.62
C VAL A 92 33.91 46.73 30.91
N GLY A 93 34.78 47.21 31.80
CA GLY A 93 35.08 46.55 33.07
C GLY A 93 33.87 46.49 34.01
N ALA A 94 33.90 45.60 35.02
CA ALA A 94 32.75 45.31 35.88
C ALA A 94 32.18 46.51 36.67
N GLN A 95 32.99 47.54 36.92
CA GLN A 95 32.59 48.78 37.60
C GLN A 95 32.47 49.97 36.63
N GLU A 96 32.58 49.72 35.33
CA GLU A 96 32.61 50.75 34.30
C GLU A 96 31.29 50.79 33.51
N GLY A 97 31.03 51.91 32.86
CA GLY A 97 29.82 52.11 32.07
C GLY A 97 30.07 52.84 30.75
N VAL A 98 29.30 52.50 29.73
CA VAL A 98 29.24 53.22 28.45
C VAL A 98 27.80 53.69 28.22
N THR A 99 27.60 54.99 28.08
CA THR A 99 26.28 55.58 27.78
C THR A 99 26.27 56.18 26.38
N PHE A 100 25.39 55.71 25.51
CA PHE A 100 25.08 56.33 24.23
C PHE A 100 23.91 57.31 24.40
N ARG A 101 24.16 58.60 24.18
CA ARG A 101 23.11 59.61 24.06
C ARG A 101 22.86 59.85 22.59
N GLN A 102 21.70 59.43 22.09
CA GLN A 102 21.36 59.45 20.68
C GLN A 102 20.18 60.40 20.41
N PRO A 103 20.00 60.92 19.18
CA PRO A 103 18.98 61.91 18.88
C PRO A 103 17.54 61.46 19.21
N ASP A 104 17.24 60.18 18.98
CA ASP A 104 15.99 59.53 19.33
C ASP A 104 16.17 58.01 19.47
N GLN A 105 15.09 57.30 19.78
CA GLN A 105 15.08 55.84 19.93
C GLN A 105 15.35 55.06 18.62
N ASN A 106 15.23 55.72 17.46
CA ASN A 106 15.42 55.09 16.15
C ASN A 106 16.85 55.24 15.64
N ALA A 107 17.66 56.10 16.26
CA ALA A 107 19.05 56.31 15.90
C ALA A 107 19.91 55.08 16.19
N ILE A 108 20.92 54.84 15.35
CA ILE A 108 21.77 53.65 15.39
C ILE A 108 23.25 54.05 15.54
N ALA A 109 23.92 53.49 16.54
CA ALA A 109 25.37 53.59 16.74
C ALA A 109 26.03 52.27 16.34
N LEU A 110 26.76 52.25 15.23
CA LEU A 110 27.59 51.11 14.83
C LEU A 110 29.00 51.24 15.40
N ASN A 111 29.32 50.37 16.35
CA ASN A 111 30.62 50.24 16.99
C ASN A 111 31.33 49.04 16.37
N ARG A 112 32.38 49.28 15.57
CA ARG A 112 33.16 48.25 14.91
C ARG A 112 34.55 48.15 15.53
N VAL A 113 34.90 47.00 16.07
CA VAL A 113 36.26 46.73 16.55
C VAL A 113 37.13 46.33 15.36
N ILE A 114 38.23 47.04 15.16
CA ILE A 114 39.21 46.81 14.09
C ILE A 114 40.54 46.23 14.60
N GLY A 115 40.75 46.24 15.93
CA GLY A 115 41.88 45.57 16.57
C GLY A 115 41.70 44.05 16.65
N ASN A 116 42.61 43.38 17.36
CA ASN A 116 42.71 41.91 17.40
C ASN A 116 42.14 41.28 18.70
N GLU A 117 41.54 42.08 19.58
CA GLU A 117 40.97 41.62 20.85
C GLU A 117 39.45 41.42 20.76
N GLY A 118 38.95 40.39 21.46
CA GLY A 118 37.52 40.19 21.66
C GLY A 118 36.94 41.20 22.65
N SER A 119 35.66 41.53 22.50
CA SER A 119 34.95 42.46 23.37
C SER A 119 34.48 41.76 24.65
N SER A 120 35.04 42.15 25.80
CA SER A 120 34.62 41.71 27.13
C SER A 120 33.78 42.80 27.81
N ILE A 121 32.47 42.59 27.87
CA ILE A 121 31.51 43.49 28.50
C ILE A 121 31.11 42.91 29.85
N LEU A 122 31.70 43.43 30.91
CA LEU A 122 31.47 43.01 32.30
C LEU A 122 30.65 44.05 33.09
N GLY A 123 30.67 45.31 32.66
CA GLY A 123 29.97 46.43 33.28
C GLY A 123 28.65 46.79 32.61
N ARG A 124 28.36 48.10 32.52
CA ARG A 124 27.07 48.62 32.08
C ARG A 124 27.12 49.26 30.69
N ILE A 125 26.14 49.00 29.84
CA ILE A 125 25.91 49.75 28.59
C ILE A 125 24.48 50.27 28.62
N ASP A 126 24.31 51.59 28.50
CA ASP A 126 22.99 52.22 28.37
C ASP A 126 22.87 52.99 27.05
N ALA A 127 21.72 52.89 26.39
CA ALA A 127 21.41 53.68 25.21
C ALA A 127 19.91 53.97 25.11
N ASN A 128 19.53 55.19 24.71
CA ASN A 128 18.14 55.49 24.40
C ASN A 128 17.70 54.96 23.02
N GLY A 129 18.63 54.73 22.09
CA GLY A 129 18.38 54.18 20.76
C GLY A 129 19.10 52.84 20.55
N GLN A 130 19.53 52.56 19.32
CA GLN A 130 20.04 51.26 18.90
C GLN A 130 21.57 51.23 18.91
N VAL A 131 22.14 50.13 19.40
CA VAL A 131 23.59 49.89 19.47
C VAL A 131 23.93 48.63 18.68
N PHE A 132 24.81 48.77 17.69
CA PHE A 132 25.40 47.65 16.97
C PHE A 132 26.86 47.51 17.44
N LEU A 133 27.24 46.32 17.90
CA LEU A 133 28.60 45.98 18.32
C LEU A 133 29.12 44.85 17.42
N VAL A 134 30.07 45.18 16.56
CA VAL A 134 30.66 44.25 15.58
C VAL A 134 32.11 44.02 15.93
N ASN A 135 32.45 42.78 16.30
CA ASN A 135 33.82 42.38 16.62
C ASN A 135 34.11 40.96 16.10
N PRO A 136 34.85 40.81 14.99
CA PRO A 136 35.23 39.50 14.45
C PRO A 136 36.03 38.60 15.42
N ASN A 137 36.64 39.16 16.47
CA ASN A 137 37.40 38.39 17.47
C ASN A 137 36.52 37.81 18.59
N GLY A 138 35.24 38.17 18.65
CA GLY A 138 34.30 37.69 19.67
C GLY A 138 33.67 38.80 20.49
N VAL A 139 32.50 38.52 21.06
CA VAL A 139 31.78 39.41 21.98
C VAL A 139 31.25 38.58 23.14
N LEU A 140 31.65 38.92 24.37
CA LEU A 140 31.19 38.29 25.60
C LEU A 140 30.56 39.31 26.52
N PHE A 141 29.27 39.15 26.80
CA PHE A 141 28.59 39.82 27.92
C PHE A 141 28.73 38.92 29.15
N GLY A 142 29.65 39.26 30.06
CA GLY A 142 29.98 38.44 31.22
C GLY A 142 28.92 38.46 32.32
N GLN A 143 29.07 37.57 33.29
CA GLN A 143 28.19 37.53 34.47
C GLN A 143 28.23 38.87 35.21
N GLY A 144 27.06 39.45 35.47
CA GLY A 144 26.91 40.76 36.11
C GLY A 144 26.80 41.95 35.15
N ALA A 145 27.11 41.77 33.86
CA ALA A 145 26.94 42.81 32.86
C ALA A 145 25.46 43.21 32.72
N GLN A 146 25.20 44.51 32.52
CA GLN A 146 23.87 45.06 32.33
C GLN A 146 23.84 45.92 31.05
N VAL A 147 23.05 45.49 30.06
CA VAL A 147 22.91 46.21 28.79
C VAL A 147 21.46 46.65 28.64
N ASN A 148 21.18 47.95 28.73
CA ASN A 148 19.84 48.52 28.58
C ASN A 148 19.81 49.45 27.37
N VAL A 149 19.19 49.04 26.27
CA VAL A 149 19.25 49.77 25.00
C VAL A 149 17.88 49.84 24.33
N GLY A 150 17.70 50.72 23.35
CA GLY A 150 16.55 50.67 22.46
C GLY A 150 16.53 49.38 21.63
N SER A 151 17.67 49.00 21.06
CA SER A 151 17.90 47.67 20.44
C SER A 151 19.40 47.35 20.42
N LEU A 152 19.76 46.06 20.44
CA LEU A 152 21.13 45.56 20.36
C LEU A 152 21.30 44.65 19.14
N VAL A 153 22.36 44.86 18.36
CA VAL A 153 22.89 43.85 17.45
C VAL A 153 24.35 43.61 17.82
N ALA A 154 24.68 42.43 18.32
CA ALA A 154 26.05 42.01 18.61
C ALA A 154 26.48 40.94 17.60
N SER A 155 27.60 41.12 16.93
CA SER A 155 27.99 40.28 15.81
C SER A 155 29.50 40.02 15.72
N THR A 156 29.89 38.77 15.44
CA THR A 156 31.24 38.46 14.94
C THR A 156 31.35 38.52 13.42
N LEU A 157 30.21 38.57 12.72
CA LEU A 157 30.14 38.86 11.29
C LEU A 157 30.21 40.37 11.06
N ASN A 158 30.84 40.79 9.96
CA ASN A 158 31.00 42.21 9.65
C ASN A 158 29.84 42.73 8.80
N ILE A 159 29.57 44.04 8.88
CA ILE A 159 28.66 44.78 8.01
C ILE A 159 29.44 45.88 7.30
N SER A 160 29.24 46.05 5.99
CA SER A 160 29.89 47.12 5.23
C SER A 160 29.31 48.50 5.63
N ASN A 161 30.10 49.56 5.48
CA ASN A 161 29.60 50.92 5.73
C ASN A 161 28.47 51.27 4.76
N GLU A 162 28.59 50.82 3.52
CA GLU A 162 27.63 51.03 2.44
C GLU A 162 26.27 50.41 2.77
N ASP A 163 26.28 49.17 3.23
CA ASP A 163 25.05 48.46 3.61
C ASP A 163 24.41 49.06 4.86
N PHE A 164 25.22 49.37 5.89
CA PHE A 164 24.73 50.04 7.08
C PHE A 164 24.07 51.38 6.76
N LYS A 165 24.72 52.23 5.96
CA LYS A 165 24.18 53.53 5.54
C LYS A 165 22.88 53.37 4.76
N ALA A 166 22.84 52.42 3.83
CA ALA A 166 21.66 52.12 3.03
C ALA A 166 20.51 51.44 3.83
N GLY A 167 20.73 51.08 5.10
CA GLY A 167 19.73 50.35 5.89
C GLY A 167 19.55 48.90 5.47
N ARG A 168 20.54 48.34 4.78
CA ARG A 168 20.61 46.91 4.45
C ARG A 168 21.45 46.23 5.53
N TYR A 169 20.84 45.54 6.48
CA TYR A 169 21.59 44.92 7.58
C TYR A 169 22.05 43.51 7.21
N VAL A 170 23.04 43.44 6.31
CA VAL A 170 23.67 42.20 5.85
C VAL A 170 24.98 42.02 6.60
N PHE A 171 25.07 40.95 7.38
CA PHE A 171 26.25 40.59 8.16
C PHE A 171 26.92 39.36 7.54
N ALA A 172 28.20 39.46 7.21
CA ALA A 172 28.96 38.38 6.59
C ALA A 172 30.40 38.32 7.10
N GLY A 173 30.96 37.11 7.08
CA GLY A 173 32.34 36.86 7.48
C GLY A 173 32.57 35.38 7.79
N ASP A 174 33.83 35.00 7.92
CA ASP A 174 34.24 33.62 8.20
C ASP A 174 34.81 33.49 9.64
N SER A 175 34.46 34.41 10.55
CA SER A 175 34.90 34.33 11.95
C SER A 175 34.33 33.10 12.65
N ALA A 176 35.20 32.35 13.32
CA ALA A 176 34.83 31.25 14.20
C ALA A 176 34.59 31.69 15.65
N ALA A 177 34.75 32.98 15.97
CA ALA A 177 34.57 33.51 17.31
C ALA A 177 33.10 33.52 17.73
N GLN A 178 32.88 33.54 19.05
CA GLN A 178 31.55 33.44 19.65
C GLN A 178 30.97 34.82 20.02
N VAL A 179 29.64 34.95 19.89
CA VAL A 179 28.84 35.93 20.64
C VAL A 179 28.17 35.23 21.82
N GLY A 180 28.59 35.53 23.04
CA GLY A 180 28.09 34.90 24.27
C GLY A 180 27.45 35.89 25.22
N ASN A 181 26.30 35.53 25.79
CA ASN A 181 25.65 36.27 26.88
C ASN A 181 25.59 35.41 28.16
N ALA A 182 26.19 35.91 29.23
CA ALA A 182 26.08 35.44 30.61
C ALA A 182 25.55 36.54 31.56
N GLY A 183 25.31 37.76 31.03
CA GLY A 183 24.77 38.91 31.74
C GLY A 183 23.27 39.12 31.50
N SER A 184 22.81 40.35 31.71
CA SER A 184 21.43 40.78 31.45
C SER A 184 21.36 41.79 30.32
N ILE A 185 20.67 41.43 29.23
CA ILE A 185 20.44 42.30 28.08
C ILE A 185 18.94 42.62 28.00
N GLN A 186 18.62 43.90 28.01
CA GLN A 186 17.27 44.44 27.94
C GLN A 186 17.15 45.41 26.77
N ALA A 187 16.25 45.10 25.83
CA ALA A 187 15.78 46.06 24.83
C ALA A 187 14.56 46.85 25.35
N ALA A 188 14.35 48.05 24.83
CA ALA A 188 13.11 48.79 25.03
C ALA A 188 11.92 48.04 24.41
N ALA A 189 10.69 48.41 24.81
CA ALA A 189 9.48 47.81 24.25
C ALA A 189 9.45 47.96 22.71
N GLY A 190 9.20 46.86 21.99
CA GLY A 190 9.25 46.82 20.53
C GLY A 190 10.65 46.67 19.92
N GLY A 191 11.70 46.74 20.73
CA GLY A 191 13.09 46.66 20.30
C GLY A 191 13.63 45.23 20.11
N THR A 192 14.78 45.11 19.44
CA THR A 192 15.41 43.82 19.12
C THR A 192 16.69 43.60 19.92
N VAL A 193 16.95 42.35 20.33
CA VAL A 193 18.28 41.84 20.71
C VAL A 193 18.69 40.75 19.72
N ALA A 194 19.70 41.00 18.88
CA ALA A 194 20.21 40.04 17.92
C ALA A 194 21.69 39.69 18.20
N LEU A 195 21.98 38.41 18.40
CA LEU A 195 23.32 37.86 18.53
C LEU A 195 23.65 37.05 17.27
N LEU A 196 24.69 37.44 16.54
CA LEU A 196 25.03 36.92 15.21
C LEU A 196 26.48 36.41 15.15
N GLY A 197 26.70 35.24 14.56
CA GLY A 197 28.06 34.69 14.41
C GLY A 197 28.09 33.30 13.83
N ALA A 198 29.24 32.62 13.86
CA ALA A 198 29.27 31.16 13.67
C ALA A 198 28.79 30.43 14.94
N GLN A 199 29.07 30.99 16.11
CA GLN A 199 28.73 30.43 17.42
C GLN A 199 28.00 31.51 18.24
N VAL A 200 26.76 31.26 18.66
CA VAL A 200 25.99 32.19 19.48
C VAL A 200 25.40 31.46 20.68
N GLY A 201 25.51 32.06 21.87
CA GLY A 201 25.12 31.42 23.12
C GLY A 201 24.49 32.37 24.13
N ASN A 202 23.41 31.93 24.77
CA ASN A 202 22.81 32.61 25.92
C ASN A 202 22.77 31.68 27.15
N THR A 203 23.44 32.09 28.21
CA THR A 203 23.39 31.49 29.56
C THR A 203 22.88 32.48 30.61
N GLY A 204 22.79 33.76 30.26
CA GLY A 204 22.20 34.83 31.06
C GLY A 204 20.73 35.09 30.70
N THR A 205 20.33 36.36 30.71
CA THR A 205 18.95 36.79 30.41
C THR A 205 18.91 37.74 29.23
N ILE A 206 17.98 37.52 28.30
CA ILE A 206 17.63 38.43 27.22
C ILE A 206 16.15 38.79 27.36
N GLN A 207 15.83 40.08 27.39
CA GLN A 207 14.46 40.59 27.51
C GLN A 207 14.18 41.60 26.37
N ALA A 208 13.11 41.36 25.62
CA ALA A 208 12.69 42.16 24.46
C ALA A 208 11.15 42.20 24.36
N THR A 209 10.50 42.76 25.37
CA THR A 209 9.02 42.88 25.46
C THR A 209 8.45 43.57 24.23
N GLU A 210 7.37 43.03 23.65
CA GLU A 210 6.73 43.47 22.40
C GLU A 210 7.68 43.52 21.18
N GLY A 211 8.90 42.99 21.31
CA GLY A 211 9.98 43.09 20.35
C GLY A 211 10.49 41.72 19.91
N SER A 212 11.80 41.57 19.72
CA SER A 212 12.38 40.32 19.25
C SER A 212 13.70 39.96 19.90
N ALA A 213 13.91 38.67 20.14
CA ALA A 213 15.21 38.12 20.50
C ALA A 213 15.66 37.12 19.44
N ALA A 214 16.85 37.33 18.86
CA ALA A 214 17.37 36.52 17.78
C ALA A 214 18.79 36.03 18.10
N LEU A 215 19.00 34.72 18.09
CA LEU A 215 20.29 34.06 18.12
C LEU A 215 20.45 33.33 16.78
N ALA A 216 21.31 33.84 15.91
CA ALA A 216 21.48 33.30 14.56
C ALA A 216 22.93 32.94 14.26
N ALA A 217 23.13 31.67 13.87
CA ALA A 217 24.42 31.10 13.54
C ALA A 217 24.58 30.78 12.04
N GLY A 218 25.51 31.45 11.36
CA GLY A 218 25.75 31.33 9.92
C GLY A 218 26.90 32.21 9.44
N GLY A 219 27.29 32.08 8.17
CA GLY A 219 28.35 32.86 7.54
C GLY A 219 27.85 34.10 6.77
N ASN A 220 26.56 34.16 6.50
CA ASN A 220 25.87 35.33 5.93
C ASN A 220 24.45 35.39 6.47
N ILE A 221 24.13 36.47 7.18
CA ILE A 221 22.87 36.66 7.89
C ILE A 221 22.30 38.03 7.51
N ARG A 222 21.00 38.07 7.19
CA ARG A 222 20.27 39.33 6.93
C ARG A 222 19.21 39.56 7.99
N LEU A 223 19.21 40.78 8.53
CA LEU A 223 18.17 41.28 9.40
C LEU A 223 17.33 42.31 8.66
N HIS A 224 16.02 42.13 8.68
CA HIS A 224 15.08 43.16 8.24
C HIS A 224 14.55 43.89 9.48
N LEU A 225 15.10 45.08 9.73
CA LEU A 225 14.73 45.91 10.88
C LEU A 225 13.89 47.10 10.40
N ASP A 226 12.75 47.35 11.06
CA ASP A 226 12.01 48.62 10.96
C ASP A 226 12.09 49.34 12.31
N LYS A 227 12.75 50.49 12.34
CA LYS A 227 12.93 51.31 13.56
C LYS A 227 13.40 50.52 14.81
N GLY A 228 14.22 49.49 14.59
CA GLY A 228 14.77 48.64 15.66
C GLY A 228 13.97 47.36 15.95
N SER A 229 12.77 47.22 15.37
CA SER A 229 11.96 46.00 15.45
C SER A 229 12.32 45.02 14.33
N LEU A 230 12.51 43.73 14.64
CA LEU A 230 12.86 42.70 13.68
C LEU A 230 11.62 42.13 12.99
N MET A 231 11.54 42.31 11.68
CA MET A 231 10.42 41.80 10.88
C MET A 231 10.68 40.37 10.38
N TYR A 232 11.92 40.08 9.99
CA TYR A 232 12.34 38.76 9.51
C TYR A 232 13.86 38.58 9.59
N LEU A 233 14.29 37.32 9.76
CA LEU A 233 15.69 36.89 9.81
C LEU A 233 15.97 35.82 8.75
N GLN A 234 17.04 36.01 7.97
CA GLN A 234 17.47 35.07 6.93
C GLN A 234 18.93 34.64 7.14
N ILE A 235 19.23 33.36 6.92
CA ILE A 235 20.61 32.83 6.88
C ILE A 235 20.89 32.29 5.47
N ASP A 236 21.69 33.00 4.69
CA ASP A 236 21.94 32.68 3.28
C ASP A 236 23.11 31.73 3.05
N LYS A 237 24.09 31.77 3.95
CA LYS A 237 25.29 30.93 3.90
C LYS A 237 25.50 30.32 5.27
N GLY A 238 25.65 29.00 5.32
CA GLY A 238 26.03 28.33 6.57
C GLY A 238 27.48 28.61 6.98
N ALA A 239 27.79 28.43 8.26
CA ALA A 239 29.15 28.51 8.79
C ALA A 239 29.69 27.12 9.16
N VAL A 240 31.01 27.00 9.32
CA VAL A 240 31.62 25.79 9.89
C VAL A 240 31.27 25.72 11.37
N ASP A 241 30.85 24.54 11.83
CA ASP A 241 30.39 24.30 13.21
C ASP A 241 29.27 25.25 13.67
N ALA A 242 28.41 25.77 12.79
CA ALA A 242 27.36 26.72 13.20
C ALA A 242 26.54 26.20 14.41
N LEU A 243 26.44 27.00 15.48
CA LEU A 243 25.69 26.62 16.70
C LEU A 243 24.96 27.82 17.28
N ALA A 244 23.66 27.65 17.51
CA ALA A 244 22.84 28.56 18.30
C ALA A 244 22.34 27.85 19.57
N HIS A 245 22.75 28.35 20.73
CA HIS A 245 22.49 27.72 22.02
C HIS A 245 21.80 28.66 23.01
N ASN A 246 20.76 28.16 23.67
CA ASN A 246 20.15 28.80 24.83
C ASN A 246 20.15 27.84 26.03
N GLY A 247 20.93 28.16 27.06
CA GLY A 247 20.89 27.57 28.40
C GLY A 247 20.31 28.51 29.46
N GLY A 248 20.06 29.78 29.13
CA GLY A 248 19.53 30.81 30.02
C GLY A 248 18.05 31.12 29.80
N LEU A 249 17.66 32.37 30.04
CA LEU A 249 16.30 32.88 29.79
C LEU A 249 16.29 33.82 28.59
N ILE A 250 15.35 33.60 27.67
CA ILE A 250 14.98 34.54 26.61
C ILE A 250 13.51 34.87 26.77
N GLN A 251 13.17 36.14 26.90
CA GLN A 251 11.79 36.60 27.10
C GLN A 251 11.43 37.72 26.10
N ALA A 252 10.41 37.48 25.28
CA ALA A 252 9.88 38.42 24.29
C ALA A 252 8.34 38.37 24.31
N ALA A 253 7.73 38.73 25.44
CA ALA A 253 6.28 38.71 25.59
C ALA A 253 5.60 39.61 24.54
N GLY A 254 4.62 39.07 23.81
CA GLY A 254 3.94 39.74 22.70
C GLY A 254 4.78 39.89 21.43
N GLY A 255 5.93 39.21 21.34
CA GLY A 255 6.90 39.31 20.25
C GLY A 255 7.48 37.96 19.82
N ASP A 256 8.63 37.99 19.14
CA ASP A 256 9.22 36.82 18.49
C ASP A 256 10.57 36.40 19.09
N VAL A 257 10.80 35.09 19.16
CA VAL A 257 12.11 34.51 19.46
C VAL A 257 12.59 33.64 18.29
N TRP A 258 13.79 33.93 17.79
CA TRP A 258 14.44 33.22 16.70
C TRP A 258 15.72 32.56 17.19
N LEU A 259 15.81 31.24 17.12
CA LEU A 259 17.01 30.47 17.42
C LEU A 259 17.36 29.61 16.19
N GLN A 260 18.26 30.11 15.34
CA GLN A 260 18.51 29.51 14.03
C GLN A 260 19.98 29.22 13.79
N ALA A 261 20.31 28.09 13.18
CA ALA A 261 21.68 27.75 12.81
C ALA A 261 21.73 26.95 11.51
N ASN A 262 22.57 27.39 10.56
CA ASN A 262 22.83 26.68 9.32
C ASN A 262 24.32 26.35 9.20
N ALA A 263 24.68 25.06 9.14
CA ALA A 263 26.06 24.61 9.06
C ALA A 263 26.44 24.08 7.65
N THR A 264 27.70 24.25 7.22
CA THR A 264 28.20 23.70 5.94
C THR A 264 28.89 22.34 6.09
N ASN A 265 29.36 21.98 7.28
CA ASN A 265 30.11 20.74 7.57
C ASN A 265 29.79 20.19 8.98
N ALA A 266 28.52 20.05 9.32
CA ALA A 266 28.13 19.38 10.56
C ALA A 266 28.20 17.86 10.37
N LEU A 267 29.35 17.26 10.66
CA LEU A 267 29.47 15.81 10.86
C LEU A 267 28.55 15.41 12.04
N LEU A 268 27.28 15.12 11.76
CA LEU A 268 26.27 14.60 12.70
C LEU A 268 25.97 15.47 13.95
N ARG A 269 26.24 16.78 13.91
CA ARG A 269 26.08 17.65 15.09
C ARG A 269 24.72 18.34 15.13
N THR A 270 24.17 18.42 16.33
CA THR A 270 23.06 19.31 16.70
C THR A 270 23.55 20.76 16.62
N VAL A 271 22.87 21.57 15.81
CA VAL A 271 23.27 22.97 15.53
C VAL A 271 22.39 23.99 16.23
N VAL A 272 21.19 23.58 16.68
CA VAL A 272 20.33 24.39 17.56
C VAL A 272 20.08 23.59 18.83
N ASN A 273 20.36 24.18 20.00
CA ASN A 273 20.16 23.52 21.29
C ASN A 273 19.50 24.47 22.31
N ASN A 274 18.28 24.13 22.74
CA ASN A 274 17.59 24.81 23.83
C ASN A 274 17.51 23.92 25.09
N GLU A 275 18.35 24.24 26.08
CA GLU A 275 18.34 23.65 27.41
C GLU A 275 17.64 24.56 28.44
N GLY A 276 17.61 25.86 28.17
CA GLY A 276 17.01 26.90 29.01
C GLY A 276 15.53 27.16 28.74
N THR A 277 15.09 28.38 29.08
CA THR A 277 13.70 28.83 28.96
C THR A 277 13.58 29.88 27.86
N ILE A 278 12.60 29.70 26.97
CA ILE A 278 12.18 30.69 25.99
C ILE A 278 10.70 31.02 26.24
N GLU A 279 10.41 32.30 26.45
CA GLU A 279 9.05 32.81 26.71
C GLU A 279 8.67 33.90 25.71
N ALA A 280 7.72 33.59 24.83
CA ALA A 280 7.07 34.51 23.92
C ALA A 280 5.55 34.47 24.17
N VAL A 281 5.13 34.82 25.39
CA VAL A 281 3.72 34.77 25.81
C VAL A 281 2.90 35.78 25.00
N SER A 282 1.78 35.36 24.40
CA SER A 282 0.88 36.24 23.63
C SER A 282 0.14 37.22 24.55
N LEU A 283 0.08 38.49 24.14
CA LEU A 283 -0.60 39.58 24.85
C LEU A 283 -1.98 39.86 24.22
N GLN A 284 -2.79 40.70 24.87
CA GLN A 284 -4.11 41.09 24.36
C GLN A 284 -4.00 41.82 23.00
N GLY A 285 -5.00 41.61 22.13
CA GLY A 285 -5.01 42.14 20.76
C GLY A 285 -4.27 41.22 19.78
N ASP A 286 -3.75 41.78 18.67
CA ASP A 286 -3.07 41.02 17.60
C ASP A 286 -1.59 40.68 17.93
N ARG A 287 -1.21 40.71 19.21
CA ARG A 287 0.17 40.52 19.69
C ARG A 287 0.43 39.07 20.08
N SER A 288 0.39 38.19 19.08
CA SER A 288 0.67 36.76 19.24
C SER A 288 2.16 36.50 19.31
N GLY A 289 2.61 35.77 20.33
CA GLY A 289 4.03 35.43 20.47
C GLY A 289 4.44 34.22 19.63
N ARG A 290 5.70 34.23 19.18
CA ARG A 290 6.25 33.17 18.31
C ARG A 290 7.62 32.72 18.77
N ILE A 291 7.85 31.41 18.68
CA ILE A 291 9.15 30.79 18.92
C ILE A 291 9.53 29.97 17.70
N MET A 292 10.70 30.24 17.10
CA MET A 292 11.21 29.53 15.93
C MET A 292 12.60 28.96 16.20
N LEU A 293 12.71 27.62 16.25
CA LEU A 293 13.96 26.88 16.33
C LEU A 293 14.23 26.20 14.99
N GLN A 294 15.28 26.63 14.26
CA GLN A 294 15.54 26.19 12.88
C GLN A 294 16.97 25.69 12.70
N GLY A 295 17.12 24.38 12.46
CA GLY A 295 18.39 23.72 12.14
C GLY A 295 18.62 23.49 10.64
N PHE A 296 17.69 23.85 9.77
CA PHE A 296 17.74 23.55 8.32
C PHE A 296 17.93 22.05 8.08
N ASN A 297 19.03 21.66 7.43
CA ASN A 297 19.35 20.26 7.13
C ASN A 297 20.03 19.53 8.31
N HIS A 298 20.03 20.12 9.50
CA HIS A 298 20.75 19.62 10.68
C HIS A 298 19.81 19.37 11.86
N ALA A 299 20.34 18.75 12.91
CA ALA A 299 19.57 18.37 14.09
C ALA A 299 19.29 19.57 15.03
N VAL A 300 18.10 19.56 15.62
CA VAL A 300 17.66 20.50 16.67
C VAL A 300 17.39 19.72 17.96
N SER A 301 17.98 20.16 19.07
CA SER A 301 17.78 19.58 20.40
C SER A 301 16.96 20.52 21.29
N VAL A 302 15.98 19.95 21.99
CA VAL A 302 15.18 20.68 22.98
C VAL A 302 15.02 19.84 24.24
N SER A 303 15.53 20.34 25.36
CA SER A 303 15.33 19.74 26.70
C SER A 303 14.69 20.69 27.71
N GLY A 304 14.73 21.99 27.43
CA GLY A 304 14.20 23.07 28.27
C GLY A 304 12.72 23.40 28.05
N LYS A 305 12.35 24.65 28.37
CA LYS A 305 10.97 25.16 28.29
C LYS A 305 10.80 26.08 27.07
N LEU A 306 9.74 25.88 26.31
CA LEU A 306 9.23 26.78 25.26
C LEU A 306 7.82 27.22 25.66
N ASP A 307 7.55 28.50 25.75
CA ASP A 307 6.25 29.01 26.20
C ASP A 307 5.78 30.14 25.30
N ALA A 308 4.76 29.87 24.50
CA ALA A 308 4.03 30.85 23.73
C ALA A 308 2.54 30.84 24.13
N SER A 309 2.25 30.62 25.41
CA SER A 309 0.88 30.65 25.91
C SER A 309 0.26 32.05 25.82
N GLY A 310 -1.06 32.14 25.81
CA GLY A 310 -1.78 33.41 25.90
C GLY A 310 -1.95 33.88 27.34
N VAL A 311 -1.84 35.19 27.57
CA VAL A 311 -2.19 35.78 28.87
C VAL A 311 -3.62 35.39 29.26
N LYS A 312 -3.78 34.95 30.50
CA LYS A 312 -5.03 34.41 31.05
C LYS A 312 -6.20 35.37 30.79
N ASN A 313 -7.26 34.84 30.17
CA ASN A 313 -8.51 35.53 29.81
C ASN A 313 -8.37 36.68 28.80
N ALA A 314 -7.22 36.83 28.13
CA ALA A 314 -6.94 38.02 27.31
C ALA A 314 -6.45 37.71 25.88
N ALA A 315 -5.82 36.56 25.64
CA ALA A 315 -5.16 36.26 24.36
C ALA A 315 -5.30 34.79 23.92
N ASP A 316 -5.26 34.59 22.60
CA ASP A 316 -5.06 33.28 21.98
C ASP A 316 -3.64 32.76 22.23
N GLY A 317 -3.46 31.46 22.06
CA GLY A 317 -2.14 30.85 22.10
C GLY A 317 -1.28 31.26 20.90
N GLY A 318 0.02 31.41 21.14
CA GLY A 318 1.02 31.68 20.11
C GLY A 318 1.49 30.44 19.34
N MET A 319 2.60 30.56 18.63
CA MET A 319 3.13 29.49 17.76
C MET A 319 4.55 29.10 18.15
N ILE A 320 4.79 27.80 18.23
CA ILE A 320 6.13 27.22 18.45
C ILE A 320 6.46 26.35 17.24
N MET A 321 7.57 26.62 16.57
CA MET A 321 8.07 25.87 15.43
C MET A 321 9.46 25.30 15.76
N VAL A 322 9.62 23.98 15.63
CA VAL A 322 10.90 23.28 15.87
C VAL A 322 11.22 22.42 14.65
N HIS A 323 12.12 22.91 13.80
CA HIS A 323 12.38 22.35 12.48
C HIS A 323 13.85 22.00 12.29
N GLY A 324 14.12 20.78 11.81
CA GLY A 324 15.44 20.33 11.40
C GLY A 324 15.34 19.06 10.57
N SER A 325 16.47 18.50 10.12
CA SER A 325 16.46 17.16 9.52
C SER A 325 16.12 16.07 10.55
N LYS A 326 16.44 16.34 11.82
CA LYS A 326 16.16 15.50 12.99
C LYS A 326 15.84 16.37 14.20
N LEU A 327 14.87 15.95 15.01
CA LEU A 327 14.60 16.55 16.32
C LEU A 327 15.02 15.60 17.44
N GLU A 328 15.78 16.11 18.40
CA GLU A 328 16.19 15.44 19.63
C GLU A 328 15.42 16.05 20.80
N LEU A 329 14.23 15.51 21.06
CA LEU A 329 13.31 16.04 22.07
C LEU A 329 13.46 15.24 23.38
N ALA A 330 13.96 15.88 24.43
CA ALA A 330 14.11 15.23 25.72
C ALA A 330 12.74 14.95 26.37
N GLN A 331 12.67 13.90 27.19
CA GLN A 331 11.46 13.58 27.99
C GLN A 331 11.08 14.71 28.96
N SER A 332 12.05 15.54 29.36
CA SER A 332 11.84 16.69 30.24
C SER A 332 11.36 17.96 29.53
N MET A 333 11.36 17.98 28.19
CA MET A 333 10.94 19.13 27.40
C MET A 333 9.54 19.57 27.81
N LYS A 334 9.34 20.88 27.93
CA LYS A 334 8.01 21.49 28.11
C LYS A 334 7.74 22.45 26.97
N ALA A 335 6.58 22.32 26.33
CA ALA A 335 6.07 23.29 25.38
C ALA A 335 4.60 23.61 25.68
N SER A 336 4.23 24.89 25.63
CA SER A 336 2.86 25.35 25.84
C SER A 336 2.51 26.47 24.88
N THR A 337 1.39 26.30 24.19
CA THR A 337 0.68 27.32 23.39
C THR A 337 -0.74 27.51 23.93
N GLN A 338 -0.96 27.15 25.20
CA GLN A 338 -2.27 27.18 25.84
C GLN A 338 -2.87 28.59 25.79
N ALA A 339 -4.12 28.71 25.35
CA ALA A 339 -4.83 29.99 25.33
C ALA A 339 -5.35 30.42 26.70
N GLY A 340 -5.72 31.69 26.82
CA GLY A 340 -6.60 32.16 27.89
C GLY A 340 -7.99 31.48 27.84
N ALA A 341 -8.77 31.55 28.93
CA ALA A 341 -10.10 30.97 28.94
C ALA A 341 -11.01 31.63 27.87
N GLY A 342 -11.71 30.82 27.07
CA GLY A 342 -12.58 31.29 25.99
C GLY A 342 -11.84 31.69 24.70
N LYS A 343 -10.56 31.33 24.56
CA LYS A 343 -9.68 31.63 23.42
C LYS A 343 -9.16 30.35 22.78
N GLU A 344 -8.50 30.47 21.62
CA GLU A 344 -8.01 29.32 20.85
C GLU A 344 -6.55 28.96 21.20
N THR A 345 -6.31 27.69 21.56
CA THR A 345 -4.95 27.17 21.82
C THR A 345 -4.14 27.23 20.53
N GLY A 346 -2.89 27.70 20.61
CA GLY A 346 -2.02 27.85 19.46
C GLY A 346 -1.33 26.55 19.04
N MET A 347 -0.39 26.64 18.09
CA MET A 347 0.21 25.49 17.42
C MET A 347 1.66 25.21 17.87
N LEU A 348 1.96 23.95 18.15
CA LEU A 348 3.30 23.38 18.22
C LEU A 348 3.59 22.56 16.96
N GLU A 349 4.47 23.06 16.09
CA GLU A 349 4.93 22.37 14.89
C GLU A 349 6.28 21.70 15.12
N LEU A 350 6.34 20.40 14.87
CA LEU A 350 7.53 19.58 14.95
C LEU A 350 7.80 18.97 13.57
N ARG A 351 8.84 19.45 12.89
CA ARG A 351 9.18 19.03 11.53
C ARG A 351 10.53 18.33 11.47
N GLY A 352 10.55 17.14 10.86
CA GLY A 352 11.73 16.32 10.64
C GLY A 352 11.71 15.63 9.28
N SER A 353 12.85 15.07 8.83
CA SER A 353 12.86 14.33 7.56
C SER A 353 12.01 13.06 7.61
N ARG A 354 12.08 12.33 8.73
CA ARG A 354 11.21 11.18 9.02
C ARG A 354 10.77 11.28 10.47
N VAL A 355 9.47 11.16 10.72
CA VAL A 355 8.88 11.30 12.06
C VAL A 355 8.23 9.99 12.49
N ARG A 356 8.55 9.52 13.69
CA ARG A 356 7.93 8.33 14.28
C ARG A 356 7.43 8.60 15.69
N VAL A 357 6.18 8.21 15.94
CA VAL A 357 5.66 8.05 17.30
C VAL A 357 5.91 6.62 17.73
N SER A 358 7.02 6.40 18.43
CA SER A 358 7.51 5.06 18.80
C SER A 358 8.38 5.10 20.06
N ASP A 359 8.33 4.04 20.87
CA ASP A 359 9.21 3.86 22.03
C ASP A 359 10.53 3.15 21.68
N THR A 360 10.63 2.64 20.44
CA THR A 360 11.79 1.92 19.95
C THR A 360 12.55 2.73 18.92
N LEU A 361 13.86 2.90 19.13
CA LEU A 361 14.76 3.45 18.12
C LEU A 361 14.90 2.45 16.97
N ARG A 362 14.55 2.88 15.76
CA ARG A 362 14.82 2.11 14.54
C ARG A 362 15.92 2.82 13.75
N MET A 363 17.08 2.20 13.63
CA MET A 363 18.12 2.68 12.70
C MET A 363 17.72 2.28 11.29
N THR A 364 17.76 3.21 10.34
CA THR A 364 17.57 2.86 8.93
C THR A 364 18.85 2.36 8.29
N PRO A 365 18.74 1.58 7.19
CA PRO A 365 19.90 1.08 6.45
C PRO A 365 20.82 2.18 5.91
N ASP A 366 20.31 3.39 5.67
CA ASP A 366 21.07 4.55 5.22
C ASP A 366 21.79 5.31 6.36
N GLY A 367 21.68 4.84 7.60
CA GLY A 367 22.29 5.46 8.78
C GLY A 367 21.60 6.75 9.25
N SER A 368 20.50 7.19 8.61
CA SER A 368 19.72 8.33 9.08
C SER A 368 18.94 7.98 10.35
N SER A 369 18.82 8.91 11.30
CA SER A 369 18.02 8.71 12.50
C SER A 369 16.68 9.41 12.38
N ASP A 370 15.60 8.70 12.66
CA ASP A 370 14.25 9.27 12.79
C ASP A 370 14.20 10.36 13.87
N THR A 371 13.33 11.35 13.67
CA THR A 371 12.76 12.11 14.79
C THR A 371 11.83 11.17 15.55
N LEU A 372 12.22 10.80 16.77
CA LEU A 372 11.47 9.88 17.64
C LEU A 372 10.74 10.67 18.73
N LEU A 373 9.44 10.42 18.87
CA LEU A 373 8.63 10.91 19.97
C LEU A 373 7.92 9.71 20.60
N SER A 374 8.03 9.52 21.92
CA SER A 374 7.21 8.49 22.59
C SER A 374 5.74 8.90 22.58
N ALA A 375 4.83 7.91 22.63
CA ALA A 375 3.40 8.18 22.72
C ALA A 375 3.04 9.00 23.98
N ALA A 376 3.72 8.73 25.11
CA ALA A 376 3.53 9.47 26.35
C ALA A 376 3.95 10.95 26.24
N GLN A 377 5.09 11.23 25.59
CA GLN A 377 5.50 12.62 25.32
C GLN A 377 4.48 13.34 24.45
N LEU A 378 4.01 12.70 23.38
CA LEU A 378 3.03 13.31 22.48
C LEU A 378 1.71 13.61 23.20
N THR A 379 1.20 12.69 24.02
CA THR A 379 0.00 12.94 24.83
C THR A 379 0.18 14.11 25.79
N ASN A 380 1.35 14.26 26.42
CA ASN A 380 1.64 15.39 27.30
C ASN A 380 1.69 16.72 26.54
N LEU A 381 2.27 16.73 25.33
CA LEU A 381 2.27 17.92 24.47
C LEU A 381 0.84 18.28 24.02
N LEU A 382 0.04 17.30 23.64
CA LEU A 382 -1.37 17.49 23.28
C LEU A 382 -2.25 18.01 24.42
N ALA A 383 -1.80 17.95 25.67
CA ALA A 383 -2.56 18.52 26.79
C ALA A 383 -2.54 20.06 26.82
N GLN A 384 -1.53 20.69 26.21
CA GLN A 384 -1.30 22.15 26.27
C GLN A 384 -1.17 22.81 24.90
N ASN A 385 -1.20 22.03 23.82
CA ASN A 385 -0.92 22.51 22.48
C ASN A 385 -1.85 21.83 21.47
N GLN A 386 -2.23 22.54 20.41
CA GLN A 386 -2.48 21.88 19.13
C GLN A 386 -1.12 21.43 18.57
N VAL A 387 -1.01 20.20 18.08
CA VAL A 387 0.27 19.63 17.64
C VAL A 387 0.24 19.29 16.17
N SER A 388 1.24 19.74 15.41
CA SER A 388 1.50 19.34 14.03
C SER A 388 2.82 18.59 13.94
N LEU A 389 2.77 17.31 13.61
CA LEU A 389 3.93 16.48 13.30
C LEU A 389 4.09 16.41 11.78
N ILE A 390 5.24 16.82 11.27
CA ILE A 390 5.49 16.90 9.83
C ILE A 390 6.75 16.10 9.49
N GLY A 391 6.57 15.04 8.70
CA GLY A 391 7.66 14.25 8.14
C GLY A 391 7.90 14.59 6.68
N ASP A 392 9.05 15.17 6.32
CA ASP A 392 9.30 15.54 4.91
C ASP A 392 9.23 14.32 3.97
N ASN A 393 9.64 13.13 4.42
CA ASN A 393 9.62 11.91 3.61
C ASN A 393 8.57 10.88 4.06
N SER A 394 8.40 10.69 5.36
CA SER A 394 7.41 9.74 5.89
C SER A 394 7.07 10.06 7.35
N LEU A 395 5.87 9.65 7.76
CA LEU A 395 5.42 9.71 9.15
C LEU A 395 4.76 8.39 9.56
N ALA A 396 5.09 7.88 10.75
CA ALA A 396 4.45 6.69 11.30
C ALA A 396 4.08 6.83 12.77
N VAL A 397 2.90 6.35 13.14
CA VAL A 397 2.49 6.12 14.54
C VAL A 397 2.53 4.61 14.78
N GLU A 398 3.48 4.12 15.57
CA GLU A 398 3.67 2.68 15.79
C GLU A 398 3.11 2.19 17.13
N ASN A 399 3.17 3.03 18.16
CA ASN A 399 2.61 2.75 19.47
C ASN A 399 1.19 3.30 19.61
N THR A 400 0.42 2.75 20.54
CA THR A 400 -0.91 3.25 20.87
C THR A 400 -0.83 4.66 21.42
N LEU A 401 -1.67 5.56 20.90
CA LEU A 401 -1.77 6.95 21.30
C LEU A 401 -3.18 7.25 21.80
N ALA A 402 -3.30 7.90 22.96
CA ALA A 402 -4.59 8.30 23.50
C ALA A 402 -4.54 9.69 24.16
N TRP A 403 -5.59 10.49 23.98
CA TRP A 403 -5.78 11.76 24.69
C TRP A 403 -7.26 12.10 24.92
N GLN A 404 -7.52 12.95 25.91
CA GLN A 404 -8.88 13.34 26.32
C GLN A 404 -9.17 14.84 26.13
N HIS A 405 -8.20 15.60 25.65
CA HIS A 405 -8.32 17.04 25.45
C HIS A 405 -8.89 17.39 24.08
N ASP A 406 -9.41 18.62 23.94
CA ASP A 406 -10.00 19.15 22.70
C ASP A 406 -8.97 19.55 21.65
N ASN A 407 -7.68 19.45 21.96
CA ASN A 407 -6.60 19.88 21.07
C ASN A 407 -6.49 18.98 19.83
N ALA A 408 -6.07 19.59 18.73
CA ALA A 408 -5.89 18.93 17.44
C ALA A 408 -4.52 18.26 17.33
N LEU A 409 -4.49 17.12 16.63
CA LEU A 409 -3.26 16.46 16.17
C LEU A 409 -3.25 16.40 14.64
N ASN A 410 -2.25 17.02 14.02
CA ASN A 410 -2.00 16.93 12.58
C ASN A 410 -0.79 16.02 12.33
N LEU A 411 -0.97 15.00 11.50
CA LEU A 411 0.05 14.04 11.09
C LEU A 411 0.25 14.17 9.59
N LEU A 412 1.28 14.92 9.19
CA LEU A 412 1.49 15.36 7.81
C LEU A 412 2.81 14.81 7.26
N SER A 413 2.81 14.41 5.99
CA SER A 413 4.02 14.04 5.27
C SER A 413 3.91 14.33 3.77
N SER A 414 5.03 14.62 3.09
CA SER A 414 5.02 14.62 1.62
C SER A 414 5.01 13.20 1.03
N GLY A 415 5.50 12.21 1.79
CA GLY A 415 5.35 10.79 1.48
C GLY A 415 4.22 10.13 2.28
N ASP A 416 4.46 8.92 2.78
CA ASP A 416 3.39 8.12 3.40
C ASP A 416 3.15 8.48 4.87
N VAL A 417 1.88 8.46 5.26
CA VAL A 417 1.43 8.46 6.67
C VAL A 417 0.91 7.07 7.03
N LYS A 418 1.53 6.44 8.04
CA LYS A 418 1.16 5.09 8.50
C LYS A 418 0.69 5.09 9.95
N ILE A 419 -0.51 4.56 10.18
CA ILE A 419 -1.07 4.31 11.52
C ILE A 419 -0.95 2.81 11.82
N GLY A 420 0.16 2.45 12.47
CA GLY A 420 0.48 1.07 12.91
C GLY A 420 0.16 0.80 14.39
N GLY A 421 -0.07 1.85 15.19
CA GLY A 421 -0.59 1.81 16.56
C GLY A 421 -2.00 2.40 16.64
N ALA A 422 -2.82 1.95 17.59
CA ALA A 422 -4.19 2.45 17.72
C ALA A 422 -4.21 3.92 18.20
N ILE A 423 -5.17 4.71 17.71
CA ILE A 423 -5.34 6.12 18.12
C ILE A 423 -6.71 6.28 18.79
N THR A 424 -6.77 6.91 19.96
CA THR A 424 -8.03 7.19 20.67
C THR A 424 -8.10 8.64 21.14
N ALA A 425 -9.16 9.36 20.77
CA ALA A 425 -9.42 10.73 21.24
C ALA A 425 -10.83 10.86 21.82
N GLN A 426 -10.93 11.43 23.03
CA GLN A 426 -12.21 11.56 23.74
C GLN A 426 -12.63 13.01 24.00
N GLY A 427 -11.77 14.00 23.70
CA GLY A 427 -12.12 15.41 23.84
C GLY A 427 -13.32 15.78 22.97
N ASN A 428 -14.24 16.57 23.52
CA ASN A 428 -15.47 17.00 22.86
C ASN A 428 -15.24 17.64 21.49
N ASN A 429 -14.12 18.32 21.30
CA ASN A 429 -13.76 18.98 20.04
C ASN A 429 -12.45 18.44 19.45
N ALA A 430 -11.99 17.26 19.89
CA ALA A 430 -10.74 16.68 19.42
C ALA A 430 -10.72 16.52 17.90
N ARG A 431 -9.61 16.91 17.27
CA ARG A 431 -9.42 16.80 15.82
C ARG A 431 -8.19 15.99 15.48
N LEU A 432 -8.29 15.13 14.48
CA LEU A 432 -7.17 14.41 13.89
C LEU A 432 -7.11 14.72 12.40
N THR A 433 -5.94 15.13 11.91
CA THR A 433 -5.68 15.30 10.48
C THR A 433 -4.60 14.32 10.05
N LEU A 434 -4.86 13.52 9.02
CA LEU A 434 -3.89 12.65 8.37
C LEU A 434 -3.63 13.18 6.96
N GLY A 435 -2.40 13.53 6.63
CA GLY A 435 -2.02 14.15 5.35
C GLY A 435 -0.81 13.49 4.71
N GLY A 436 -0.94 12.85 3.54
CA GLY A 436 0.19 12.18 2.89
C GLY A 436 0.00 11.84 1.41
N SER A 437 1.05 11.36 0.74
CA SER A 437 0.94 10.72 -0.58
C SER A 437 0.03 9.50 -0.51
N ASN A 438 0.23 8.65 0.51
CA ASN A 438 -0.69 7.57 0.87
C ASN A 438 -0.99 7.64 2.37
N VAL A 439 -2.21 7.27 2.76
CA VAL A 439 -2.60 7.12 4.17
C VAL A 439 -2.96 5.66 4.43
N LEU A 440 -2.19 5.00 5.30
CA LEU A 440 -2.29 3.58 5.60
C LEU A 440 -2.73 3.37 7.05
N ILE A 441 -3.96 2.90 7.26
CA ILE A 441 -4.55 2.72 8.58
C ILE A 441 -4.59 1.22 8.89
N ASP A 442 -3.56 0.71 9.57
CA ASP A 442 -3.43 -0.72 9.91
C ASP A 442 -3.97 -1.05 11.32
N LYS A 443 -4.31 -0.02 12.13
CA LYS A 443 -4.92 -0.14 13.45
C LYS A 443 -6.06 0.87 13.64
N ASN A 444 -6.90 0.60 14.64
CA ASN A 444 -8.10 1.38 14.90
C ASN A 444 -7.80 2.85 15.22
N ILE A 445 -8.64 3.73 14.68
CA ILE A 445 -8.76 5.13 15.09
C ILE A 445 -10.14 5.28 15.73
N THR A 446 -10.21 5.87 16.92
CA THR A 446 -11.45 5.98 17.67
C THR A 446 -11.60 7.39 18.24
N LEU A 447 -12.45 8.20 17.63
CA LEU A 447 -12.75 9.57 18.06
C LEU A 447 -14.21 9.63 18.54
N THR A 448 -14.41 9.78 19.85
CA THR A 448 -15.75 9.62 20.48
C THR A 448 -16.32 10.90 21.08
N GLY A 449 -15.54 11.98 21.11
CA GLY A 449 -16.01 13.27 21.61
C GLY A 449 -17.13 13.85 20.74
N ARG A 450 -18.02 14.64 21.33
CA ARG A 450 -19.24 15.17 20.70
C ARG A 450 -18.99 15.68 19.26
N ASN A 451 -18.20 16.72 19.09
CA ASN A 451 -17.86 17.33 17.81
C ASN A 451 -16.49 16.86 17.27
N ALA A 452 -16.08 15.63 17.59
CA ALA A 452 -14.79 15.13 17.15
C ALA A 452 -14.71 15.05 15.63
N ALA A 453 -13.56 15.43 15.05
CA ALA A 453 -13.40 15.50 13.60
C ALA A 453 -12.17 14.74 13.12
N LEU A 454 -12.32 14.08 11.96
CA LEU A 454 -11.21 13.48 11.22
C LEU A 454 -11.12 14.08 9.83
N ALA A 455 -9.94 14.59 9.47
CA ALA A 455 -9.60 14.94 8.10
C ALA A 455 -8.59 13.92 7.54
N LEU A 456 -8.90 13.33 6.39
CA LEU A 456 -8.05 12.36 5.70
C LEU A 456 -7.68 12.87 4.31
N ASN A 457 -6.51 13.50 4.23
CA ASN A 457 -6.01 14.12 3.02
C ASN A 457 -4.93 13.24 2.38
N SER A 458 -5.26 12.55 1.30
CA SER A 458 -4.35 11.63 0.62
C SER A 458 -4.27 11.90 -0.87
N GLY A 459 -3.04 12.02 -1.39
CA GLY A 459 -2.77 12.21 -2.82
C GLY A 459 -3.21 11.02 -3.68
N ASN A 460 -2.96 9.79 -3.21
CA ASN A 460 -3.28 8.55 -3.92
C ASN A 460 -4.42 7.74 -3.27
N GLY A 461 -5.11 8.32 -2.27
CA GLY A 461 -6.18 7.65 -1.53
C GLY A 461 -5.71 6.94 -0.26
N HIS A 462 -6.66 6.32 0.45
CA HIS A 462 -6.41 5.72 1.76
C HIS A 462 -6.81 4.26 1.81
N ARG A 463 -6.05 3.49 2.60
CA ARG A 463 -6.28 2.06 2.82
C ARG A 463 -6.60 1.80 4.28
N ILE A 464 -7.70 1.09 4.51
CA ILE A 464 -8.02 0.51 5.82
C ILE A 464 -7.51 -0.95 5.83
N GLY A 465 -6.63 -1.27 6.77
CA GLY A 465 -6.08 -2.60 6.97
C GLY A 465 -7.13 -3.59 7.49
N ARG A 466 -6.89 -4.88 7.26
CA ARG A 466 -7.80 -5.94 7.70
C ARG A 466 -8.02 -5.89 9.22
N GLY A 467 -9.27 -5.74 9.64
CA GLY A 467 -9.65 -5.65 11.06
C GLY A 467 -9.38 -4.29 11.71
N ALA A 468 -8.92 -3.29 10.95
CA ALA A 468 -8.88 -1.91 11.40
C ALA A 468 -10.21 -1.21 11.08
N ALA A 469 -10.62 -0.27 11.92
CA ALA A 469 -11.76 0.59 11.67
C ALA A 469 -11.51 2.01 12.18
N VAL A 470 -12.19 3.00 11.58
CA VAL A 470 -12.20 4.39 12.02
C VAL A 470 -13.57 4.73 12.59
N THR A 471 -13.65 4.76 13.92
CA THR A 471 -14.88 5.04 14.64
C THR A 471 -14.99 6.52 14.97
N LEU A 472 -16.13 7.11 14.61
CA LEU A 472 -16.47 8.52 14.78
C LEU A 472 -17.79 8.68 15.55
N SER A 473 -17.94 8.05 16.72
CA SER A 473 -19.25 7.87 17.37
C SER A 473 -19.83 9.11 18.09
N GLY A 474 -19.14 10.25 18.02
CA GLY A 474 -19.55 11.50 18.66
C GLY A 474 -20.82 12.12 18.07
N ALA A 475 -21.63 12.79 18.90
CA ALA A 475 -22.78 13.53 18.41
C ALA A 475 -22.35 14.83 17.70
N ASN A 476 -22.51 14.88 16.37
CA ASN A 476 -21.93 15.87 15.44
C ASN A 476 -20.48 15.56 15.03
N ALA A 477 -20.08 14.30 15.03
CA ALA A 477 -18.80 13.91 14.46
C ALA A 477 -18.70 14.36 12.99
N ALA A 478 -17.51 14.82 12.60
CA ALA A 478 -17.24 15.31 11.25
C ALA A 478 -16.15 14.48 10.58
N PHE A 479 -16.30 14.26 9.28
CA PHE A 479 -15.28 13.64 8.45
C PHE A 479 -15.12 14.46 7.18
N SER A 480 -13.87 14.72 6.80
CA SER A 480 -13.52 15.27 5.50
C SER A 480 -12.38 14.48 4.86
N ALA A 481 -12.33 14.49 3.54
CA ALA A 481 -11.19 13.96 2.80
C ALA A 481 -10.91 14.82 1.57
N ASN A 482 -9.66 15.31 1.46
CA ASN A 482 -9.22 16.20 0.39
C ASN A 482 -10.16 17.40 0.20
N ASP A 483 -10.42 18.11 1.29
CA ASP A 483 -11.30 19.29 1.37
C ASP A 483 -12.77 19.04 0.96
N GLN A 484 -13.21 17.78 0.92
CA GLN A 484 -14.61 17.40 0.74
C GLN A 484 -15.21 16.87 2.03
N ASP A 485 -16.33 17.43 2.45
CA ASP A 485 -17.06 16.99 3.64
C ASP A 485 -17.91 15.74 3.35
N TYR A 486 -17.91 14.79 4.29
CA TYR A 486 -18.74 13.59 4.22
C TYR A 486 -19.77 13.62 5.35
N LYS A 487 -20.97 13.13 5.05
CA LYS A 487 -21.97 12.87 6.08
C LYS A 487 -21.62 11.58 6.82
N VAL A 488 -21.45 11.69 8.13
CA VAL A 488 -21.21 10.54 9.01
C VAL A 488 -22.53 9.83 9.32
N VAL A 489 -22.57 8.51 9.11
CA VAL A 489 -23.75 7.66 9.27
C VAL A 489 -23.54 6.71 10.45
N HIS A 490 -24.42 6.77 11.44
CA HIS A 490 -24.39 5.96 12.68
C HIS A 490 -25.56 4.99 12.81
N THR A 491 -26.68 5.28 12.14
CA THR A 491 -27.94 4.56 12.36
C THR A 491 -28.55 4.08 11.06
N LEU A 492 -29.40 3.06 11.17
CA LEU A 492 -30.18 2.55 10.03
C LEU A 492 -31.07 3.62 9.40
N ALA A 493 -31.62 4.55 10.20
CA ALA A 493 -32.42 5.66 9.70
C ALA A 493 -31.59 6.63 8.84
N GLN A 494 -30.37 6.94 9.27
CA GLN A 494 -29.44 7.78 8.51
C GLN A 494 -28.95 7.07 7.23
N LEU A 495 -28.73 5.75 7.29
CA LEU A 495 -28.40 4.94 6.12
C LEU A 495 -29.54 4.98 5.10
N LYS A 496 -30.79 4.80 5.53
CA LYS A 496 -31.98 4.91 4.66
C LYS A 496 -32.12 6.32 4.05
N ALA A 497 -31.75 7.36 4.79
CA ALA A 497 -31.82 8.75 4.33
C ALA A 497 -30.80 9.11 3.24
N ILE A 498 -29.83 8.24 2.92
CA ILE A 498 -28.92 8.42 1.77
C ILE A 498 -29.70 8.48 0.47
N ASP A 499 -30.84 7.79 0.40
CA ASP A 499 -31.69 7.81 -0.80
C ASP A 499 -32.23 9.20 -1.13
N ALA A 500 -32.12 10.21 -0.24
CA ALA A 500 -32.46 11.58 -0.57
C ALA A 500 -31.38 12.33 -1.38
N ASN A 501 -30.12 11.88 -1.34
CA ASN A 501 -29.00 12.52 -2.06
C ASN A 501 -27.98 11.48 -2.55
N LEU A 502 -28.26 10.87 -3.69
CA LEU A 502 -27.47 9.76 -4.22
C LEU A 502 -26.10 10.15 -4.80
N SER A 503 -25.82 11.44 -4.94
CA SER A 503 -24.50 11.97 -5.35
C SER A 503 -23.64 12.41 -4.16
N GLY A 504 -24.12 12.25 -2.93
CA GLY A 504 -23.41 12.70 -1.73
C GLY A 504 -22.21 11.85 -1.33
N HIS A 505 -21.42 12.38 -0.39
CA HIS A 505 -20.28 11.70 0.22
C HIS A 505 -20.65 11.22 1.63
N TYR A 506 -20.44 9.93 1.90
CA TYR A 506 -20.89 9.26 3.11
C TYR A 506 -19.78 8.40 3.71
N VAL A 507 -19.66 8.46 5.03
CA VAL A 507 -18.85 7.51 5.80
C VAL A 507 -19.67 6.82 6.88
N LEU A 508 -19.36 5.56 7.17
CA LEU A 508 -19.85 4.92 8.39
C LEU A 508 -19.00 5.41 9.57
N GLY A 509 -19.64 5.93 10.62
CA GLY A 509 -18.95 6.30 11.85
C GLY A 509 -18.97 5.21 12.93
N SER A 510 -19.75 4.15 12.72
CA SER A 510 -19.88 2.99 13.58
C SER A 510 -20.50 1.81 12.81
N ASP A 511 -20.48 0.63 13.42
CA ASP A 511 -21.26 -0.51 12.91
C ASP A 511 -22.77 -0.21 12.97
N ILE A 512 -23.53 -0.78 12.04
CA ILE A 512 -24.99 -0.58 11.93
C ILE A 512 -25.70 -1.93 11.96
N ALA A 513 -26.76 -2.03 12.78
CA ALA A 513 -27.66 -3.17 12.75
C ALA A 513 -28.88 -2.91 11.84
N GLY A 514 -29.03 -3.74 10.81
CA GLY A 514 -30.13 -3.75 9.85
C GLY A 514 -31.36 -4.45 10.43
N GLN A 515 -32.01 -3.88 11.44
CA GLN A 515 -33.23 -4.49 11.97
C GLN A 515 -34.41 -4.34 10.99
N GLY A 516 -35.00 -5.47 10.59
CA GLY A 516 -36.22 -5.53 9.79
C GLY A 516 -36.01 -5.28 8.28
N TYR A 517 -37.09 -4.91 7.60
CA TYR A 517 -37.09 -4.71 6.15
C TYR A 517 -36.29 -3.46 5.73
N PHE A 518 -35.44 -3.64 4.72
CA PHE A 518 -34.65 -2.59 4.09
C PHE A 518 -35.04 -2.44 2.62
N THR A 519 -35.57 -1.26 2.27
CA THR A 519 -35.74 -0.88 0.87
C THR A 519 -34.38 -0.52 0.28
N ALA A 520 -34.03 -1.10 -0.87
CA ALA A 520 -32.82 -0.76 -1.60
C ALA A 520 -32.69 0.76 -1.80
N LEU A 521 -31.51 1.30 -1.51
CA LEU A 521 -31.12 2.65 -1.91
C LEU A 521 -30.99 2.70 -3.43
N ALA A 522 -31.16 3.85 -4.08
CA ALA A 522 -31.05 3.97 -5.54
C ALA A 522 -31.93 2.94 -6.29
N SER A 523 -33.20 2.83 -5.88
CA SER A 523 -34.16 1.92 -6.51
C SER A 523 -34.70 2.47 -7.85
N GLY A 524 -35.17 1.56 -8.72
CA GLY A 524 -35.68 1.91 -10.04
C GLY A 524 -34.57 2.28 -11.04
N GLN A 525 -34.66 3.46 -11.65
CA GLN A 525 -33.66 3.98 -12.61
C GLN A 525 -32.66 4.95 -11.95
N ARG A 526 -32.71 5.12 -10.63
CA ARG A 526 -31.81 6.02 -9.89
C ARG A 526 -30.50 5.31 -9.61
N GLU A 527 -29.41 6.05 -9.50
CA GLU A 527 -28.07 5.49 -9.27
C GLU A 527 -27.36 6.23 -8.14
N PHE A 528 -26.63 5.49 -7.30
CA PHE A 528 -25.69 6.07 -6.36
C PHE A 528 -24.40 6.44 -7.10
N SER A 529 -24.20 7.73 -7.36
CA SER A 529 -23.04 8.29 -8.06
C SER A 529 -21.99 8.90 -7.13
N GLY A 530 -22.29 9.00 -5.82
CA GLY A 530 -21.41 9.57 -4.81
C GLY A 530 -20.31 8.62 -4.31
N VAL A 531 -19.82 8.88 -3.09
CA VAL A 531 -18.83 8.03 -2.41
C VAL A 531 -19.42 7.50 -1.12
N PHE A 532 -19.37 6.19 -0.93
CA PHE A 532 -19.73 5.51 0.32
C PHE A 532 -18.52 4.75 0.84
N ASP A 533 -17.94 5.20 1.94
CA ASP A 533 -16.76 4.58 2.55
C ASP A 533 -17.13 4.06 3.95
N GLY A 534 -17.11 2.73 4.12
CA GLY A 534 -17.43 2.12 5.39
C GLY A 534 -16.36 2.32 6.46
N LEU A 535 -15.18 2.83 6.12
CA LEU A 535 -14.08 3.05 7.06
C LEU A 535 -13.74 1.82 7.94
N GLY A 536 -13.97 0.61 7.42
CA GLY A 536 -13.76 -0.67 8.12
C GLY A 536 -14.96 -1.19 8.90
N HIS A 537 -16.10 -0.49 8.90
CA HIS A 537 -17.29 -0.87 9.66
C HIS A 537 -18.17 -1.93 8.98
N THR A 538 -18.97 -2.58 9.82
CA THR A 538 -19.88 -3.66 9.42
C THR A 538 -21.34 -3.21 9.52
N ILE A 539 -22.12 -3.57 8.51
CA ILE A 539 -23.58 -3.53 8.56
C ILE A 539 -24.10 -4.96 8.66
N THR A 540 -24.89 -5.24 9.69
CA THR A 540 -25.40 -6.59 10.01
C THR A 540 -26.87 -6.74 9.67
N ASP A 541 -27.33 -7.97 9.39
CA ASP A 541 -28.74 -8.39 9.39
C ASP A 541 -29.68 -7.65 8.39
N LEU A 542 -29.13 -6.98 7.38
CA LEU A 542 -29.94 -6.30 6.36
C LEU A 542 -30.83 -7.28 5.59
N SER A 543 -32.13 -7.02 5.58
CA SER A 543 -33.12 -7.85 4.90
C SER A 543 -33.80 -7.09 3.76
N ILE A 544 -33.39 -7.37 2.53
CA ILE A 544 -33.83 -6.68 1.30
C ILE A 544 -34.81 -7.60 0.53
N TYR A 545 -36.04 -7.15 0.34
CA TYR A 545 -37.02 -7.82 -0.52
C TYR A 545 -37.57 -6.83 -1.52
N GLY A 546 -37.90 -7.27 -2.73
CA GLY A 546 -38.51 -6.38 -3.71
C GLY A 546 -38.85 -7.04 -5.03
N ASN A 547 -39.63 -6.33 -5.84
CA ASN A 547 -40.05 -6.72 -7.18
C ASN A 547 -39.49 -5.80 -8.28
N GLY A 548 -38.50 -4.96 -7.95
CA GLY A 548 -37.84 -4.06 -8.90
C GLY A 548 -36.87 -4.78 -9.85
N GLN A 549 -36.33 -4.04 -10.81
CA GLN A 549 -35.26 -4.54 -11.70
C GLN A 549 -33.97 -4.78 -10.92
N ALA A 550 -33.61 -3.91 -9.99
CA ALA A 550 -32.33 -3.98 -9.29
C ALA A 550 -32.53 -4.16 -7.79
N LEU A 551 -31.92 -5.20 -7.20
CA LEU A 551 -32.00 -5.50 -5.78
C LEU A 551 -30.61 -5.66 -5.16
N GLY A 552 -30.41 -4.96 -4.05
CA GLY A 552 -29.22 -4.96 -3.20
C GLY A 552 -29.32 -3.85 -2.15
N MET A 553 -28.29 -3.65 -1.33
CA MET A 553 -28.24 -2.47 -0.45
C MET A 553 -28.39 -1.20 -1.29
N PHE A 554 -27.73 -1.16 -2.45
CA PHE A 554 -28.01 -0.27 -3.56
C PHE A 554 -28.69 -1.06 -4.70
N GLY A 555 -29.67 -0.47 -5.36
CA GLY A 555 -30.18 -0.96 -6.63
C GLY A 555 -29.11 -0.81 -7.70
N ARG A 556 -28.57 0.42 -7.85
CA ARG A 556 -27.56 0.75 -8.85
C ARG A 556 -26.43 1.58 -8.23
N VAL A 557 -25.18 1.22 -8.53
CA VAL A 557 -23.97 1.95 -8.12
C VAL A 557 -23.24 2.41 -9.38
N SER A 558 -23.03 3.72 -9.53
CA SER A 558 -22.14 4.32 -10.54
C SER A 558 -20.98 5.12 -9.94
N GLY A 559 -21.01 5.36 -8.63
CA GLY A 559 -19.96 6.02 -7.84
C GLY A 559 -18.95 5.04 -7.23
N THR A 560 -18.48 5.33 -6.02
CA THR A 560 -17.51 4.49 -5.30
C THR A 560 -18.10 3.93 -4.01
N VAL A 561 -17.97 2.62 -3.79
CA VAL A 561 -18.30 1.97 -2.51
C VAL A 561 -17.08 1.20 -1.99
N ARG A 562 -16.67 1.42 -0.75
CA ARG A 562 -15.44 0.79 -0.24
C ARG A 562 -15.37 0.58 1.27
N ASN A 563 -14.37 -0.22 1.68
CA ASN A 563 -13.97 -0.45 3.07
C ASN A 563 -15.12 -0.84 4.01
N MET A 564 -15.93 -1.83 3.64
CA MET A 564 -17.09 -2.21 4.47
C MET A 564 -17.37 -3.70 4.46
N THR A 565 -18.05 -4.17 5.50
CA THR A 565 -18.59 -5.54 5.56
C THR A 565 -20.13 -5.52 5.64
N LEU A 566 -20.77 -6.38 4.87
CA LEU A 566 -22.19 -6.70 4.92
C LEU A 566 -22.33 -8.12 5.48
N ASP A 567 -22.70 -8.25 6.75
CA ASP A 567 -22.75 -9.54 7.44
C ASP A 567 -24.20 -9.98 7.67
N ARG A 568 -24.51 -11.25 7.39
CA ARG A 568 -25.87 -11.82 7.47
C ARG A 568 -26.92 -11.04 6.66
N ALA A 569 -26.52 -10.46 5.54
CA ALA A 569 -27.46 -9.78 4.65
C ALA A 569 -28.26 -10.80 3.82
N THR A 570 -29.56 -10.56 3.67
CA THR A 570 -30.46 -11.40 2.88
C THR A 570 -31.10 -10.58 1.78
N VAL A 571 -31.01 -11.05 0.53
CA VAL A 571 -31.67 -10.47 -0.64
C VAL A 571 -32.60 -11.52 -1.25
N ASN A 572 -33.89 -11.19 -1.37
CA ASN A 572 -34.89 -12.09 -1.93
C ASN A 572 -35.72 -11.41 -3.02
N GLY A 573 -35.59 -11.89 -4.25
CA GLY A 573 -36.36 -11.42 -5.39
C GLY A 573 -37.80 -11.93 -5.38
N MET A 574 -38.76 -11.02 -5.37
CA MET A 574 -40.18 -11.34 -5.54
C MET A 574 -40.56 -11.42 -7.01
N GLN A 575 -41.77 -11.89 -7.30
CA GLN A 575 -42.31 -11.89 -8.66
C GLN A 575 -42.31 -10.46 -9.23
N SER A 576 -41.73 -10.28 -10.42
CA SER A 576 -41.51 -8.99 -11.07
C SER A 576 -41.87 -9.07 -12.54
N PRO A 577 -42.53 -8.08 -13.17
CA PRO A 577 -42.75 -8.10 -14.62
C PRO A 577 -41.46 -7.92 -15.43
N TRP A 578 -40.34 -7.60 -14.79
CA TRP A 578 -39.06 -7.30 -15.43
C TRP A 578 -38.02 -8.39 -15.14
N ALA A 579 -36.94 -8.38 -15.93
CA ALA A 579 -35.76 -9.15 -15.56
C ALA A 579 -35.07 -8.52 -14.35
N THR A 580 -34.79 -9.31 -13.31
CA THR A 580 -34.23 -8.82 -12.04
C THR A 580 -32.73 -9.10 -11.94
N GLN A 581 -31.96 -8.17 -11.37
CA GLN A 581 -30.54 -8.28 -11.09
C GLN A 581 -30.33 -8.15 -9.58
N LEU A 582 -29.73 -9.16 -8.97
CA LEU A 582 -29.64 -9.29 -7.52
C LEU A 582 -28.19 -9.43 -7.07
N GLY A 583 -27.82 -8.67 -6.04
CA GLY A 583 -26.59 -8.84 -5.27
C GLY A 583 -26.72 -8.22 -3.89
N VAL A 584 -25.99 -8.71 -2.88
CA VAL A 584 -26.06 -8.15 -1.51
C VAL A 584 -25.73 -6.66 -1.49
N LEU A 585 -24.68 -6.26 -2.22
CA LEU A 585 -24.30 -4.86 -2.31
C LEU A 585 -25.11 -4.15 -3.39
N ALA A 586 -25.12 -4.68 -4.63
CA ALA A 586 -25.67 -3.99 -5.78
C ALA A 586 -26.42 -4.93 -6.74
N GLY A 587 -27.56 -4.48 -7.25
CA GLY A 587 -28.20 -5.10 -8.41
C GLY A 587 -27.42 -4.83 -9.69
N PHE A 588 -27.08 -3.55 -9.93
CA PHE A 588 -26.22 -3.11 -11.03
C PHE A 588 -24.99 -2.34 -10.51
N ASN A 589 -23.84 -2.59 -11.11
CA ASN A 589 -22.62 -1.82 -10.90
C ASN A 589 -22.05 -1.27 -12.21
N SER A 590 -21.80 0.03 -12.22
CA SER A 590 -21.12 0.84 -13.22
C SER A 590 -20.09 1.78 -12.56
N GLY A 591 -19.71 1.49 -11.31
CA GLY A 591 -18.77 2.26 -10.50
C GLY A 591 -17.68 1.38 -9.87
N ASN A 592 -16.95 1.94 -8.91
CA ASN A 592 -15.82 1.27 -8.25
C ASN A 592 -16.24 0.63 -6.92
N ILE A 593 -15.87 -0.63 -6.73
CA ILE A 593 -16.06 -1.39 -5.49
C ILE A 593 -14.69 -1.87 -5.01
N ASP A 594 -14.26 -1.41 -3.84
CA ASP A 594 -12.95 -1.76 -3.28
C ASP A 594 -13.05 -2.17 -1.81
N ASN A 595 -12.44 -3.29 -1.43
CA ASN A 595 -12.43 -3.74 -0.04
C ASN A 595 -13.84 -3.87 0.57
N VAL A 596 -14.76 -4.49 -0.19
CA VAL A 596 -16.14 -4.75 0.25
C VAL A 596 -16.38 -6.25 0.39
N HIS A 597 -16.88 -6.65 1.56
CA HIS A 597 -17.07 -8.05 1.91
C HIS A 597 -18.52 -8.33 2.28
N ALA A 598 -19.15 -9.30 1.64
CA ALA A 598 -20.42 -9.87 2.10
C ALA A 598 -20.16 -11.23 2.78
N THR A 599 -20.52 -11.37 4.05
CA THR A 599 -20.28 -12.58 4.85
C THR A 599 -21.57 -13.15 5.38
N ASN A 600 -21.65 -14.49 5.50
CA ASN A 600 -22.83 -15.21 5.99
C ASN A 600 -24.14 -14.79 5.31
N SER A 601 -24.06 -14.36 4.05
CA SER A 601 -25.16 -13.68 3.37
C SER A 601 -25.88 -14.61 2.40
N SER A 602 -27.13 -14.29 2.05
CA SER A 602 -27.96 -15.12 1.18
C SER A 602 -28.63 -14.31 0.10
N VAL A 603 -28.48 -14.72 -1.17
CA VAL A 603 -29.17 -14.12 -2.32
C VAL A 603 -30.04 -15.18 -2.98
N MET A 604 -31.33 -14.89 -3.13
CA MET A 604 -32.30 -15.79 -3.76
C MET A 604 -32.98 -15.11 -4.95
N GLY A 605 -32.88 -15.75 -6.11
CA GLY A 605 -33.43 -15.27 -7.38
C GLY A 605 -34.96 -15.18 -7.41
N SER A 606 -35.49 -14.32 -8.29
CA SER A 606 -36.94 -14.12 -8.46
C SER A 606 -37.58 -15.20 -9.33
N ARG A 607 -38.93 -15.24 -9.41
CA ARG A 607 -39.63 -16.19 -10.28
C ARG A 607 -39.49 -15.89 -11.79
N ASN A 608 -39.11 -14.67 -12.14
CA ASN A 608 -38.98 -14.17 -13.50
C ASN A 608 -37.52 -14.28 -13.99
N PRO A 609 -37.21 -14.04 -15.28
CA PRO A 609 -35.82 -14.05 -15.75
C PRO A 609 -34.92 -13.18 -14.85
N HIS A 610 -33.82 -13.71 -14.34
CA HIS A 610 -32.98 -12.96 -13.42
C HIS A 610 -31.51 -13.37 -13.45
N VAL A 611 -30.68 -12.46 -12.98
CA VAL A 611 -29.25 -12.64 -12.75
C VAL A 611 -28.98 -12.54 -11.25
N VAL A 612 -28.26 -13.51 -10.70
CA VAL A 612 -27.88 -13.53 -9.28
C VAL A 612 -26.36 -13.47 -9.15
N GLY A 613 -25.86 -12.46 -8.44
CA GLY A 613 -24.51 -12.47 -7.90
C GLY A 613 -24.55 -12.45 -6.39
N GLY A 614 -23.56 -13.02 -5.70
CA GLY A 614 -23.49 -12.90 -4.24
C GLY A 614 -23.28 -11.45 -3.80
N LEU A 615 -22.35 -10.72 -4.43
CA LEU A 615 -22.10 -9.30 -4.12
C LEU A 615 -22.79 -8.37 -5.12
N VAL A 616 -22.63 -8.63 -6.43
CA VAL A 616 -23.14 -7.78 -7.51
C VAL A 616 -23.92 -8.62 -8.52
N GLY A 617 -25.15 -8.23 -8.83
CA GLY A 617 -25.93 -8.90 -9.88
C GLY A 617 -25.29 -8.73 -11.25
N ASN A 618 -25.27 -7.51 -11.75
CA ASN A 618 -24.86 -7.19 -13.11
C ASN A 618 -23.82 -6.05 -13.14
N TYR A 619 -22.73 -6.25 -13.86
CA TYR A 619 -21.53 -5.41 -13.81
C TYR A 619 -21.14 -4.93 -15.21
N PHE A 620 -21.11 -3.62 -15.41
CA PHE A 620 -20.88 -3.00 -16.71
C PHE A 620 -19.48 -2.43 -16.91
N TRP A 621 -18.94 -1.71 -15.92
CA TRP A 621 -17.60 -1.09 -15.89
C TRP A 621 -17.28 -0.55 -14.49
N GLY A 622 -16.10 0.07 -14.33
CA GLY A 622 -15.49 0.39 -13.03
C GLY A 622 -14.75 -0.83 -12.48
N ASP A 623 -13.99 -0.70 -11.40
CA ASP A 623 -13.18 -1.82 -10.88
C ASP A 623 -13.86 -2.50 -9.68
N ILE A 624 -13.79 -3.83 -9.63
CA ILE A 624 -14.10 -4.60 -8.41
C ILE A 624 -12.79 -5.18 -7.89
N SER A 625 -12.31 -4.70 -6.75
CA SER A 625 -11.03 -5.13 -6.18
C SER A 625 -11.11 -5.42 -4.69
N ASN A 626 -10.22 -6.29 -4.22
CA ASN A 626 -10.09 -6.65 -2.79
C ASN A 626 -11.41 -7.08 -2.13
N SER A 627 -12.36 -7.61 -2.90
CA SER A 627 -13.74 -7.80 -2.46
C SER A 627 -14.08 -9.29 -2.37
N SER A 628 -15.05 -9.62 -1.52
CA SER A 628 -15.44 -11.03 -1.37
C SER A 628 -16.89 -11.28 -1.05
N PHE A 629 -17.35 -12.49 -1.36
CA PHE A 629 -18.63 -13.02 -0.92
C PHE A 629 -18.45 -14.36 -0.21
N SER A 630 -19.20 -14.56 0.88
CA SER A 630 -19.38 -15.86 1.51
C SER A 630 -20.82 -16.09 1.95
N GLY A 631 -21.41 -17.21 1.52
CA GLY A 631 -22.77 -17.60 1.87
C GLY A 631 -23.51 -18.34 0.75
N ASN A 632 -24.82 -18.12 0.64
CA ASN A 632 -25.71 -18.86 -0.27
C ASN A 632 -26.11 -18.03 -1.49
N VAL A 633 -26.03 -18.63 -2.68
CA VAL A 633 -26.55 -18.03 -3.93
C VAL A 633 -27.53 -19.03 -4.57
N LEU A 634 -28.82 -18.73 -4.46
CA LEU A 634 -29.90 -19.65 -4.81
C LEU A 634 -30.64 -19.17 -6.06
N GLY A 635 -30.48 -19.90 -7.15
CA GLY A 635 -31.24 -19.73 -8.38
C GLY A 635 -32.51 -20.59 -8.43
N ASN A 636 -33.32 -20.38 -9.45
CA ASN A 636 -34.49 -21.20 -9.77
C ASN A 636 -34.69 -21.24 -11.29
N ALA A 637 -35.85 -21.69 -11.78
CA ALA A 637 -36.15 -21.78 -13.22
C ALA A 637 -35.91 -20.47 -13.99
N GLY A 638 -36.09 -19.30 -13.38
CA GLY A 638 -35.85 -18.00 -14.04
C GLY A 638 -34.37 -17.62 -14.20
N SER A 639 -33.42 -18.39 -13.69
CA SER A 639 -32.01 -17.96 -13.66
C SER A 639 -31.36 -18.00 -15.05
N THR A 640 -30.78 -16.87 -15.47
CA THR A 640 -29.97 -16.77 -16.71
C THR A 640 -28.47 -16.78 -16.43
N ALA A 641 -28.06 -16.22 -15.29
CA ALA A 641 -26.68 -16.26 -14.80
C ALA A 641 -26.64 -16.28 -13.27
N ILE A 642 -25.73 -17.07 -12.69
CA ILE A 642 -25.51 -17.19 -11.25
C ILE A 642 -24.01 -17.13 -10.96
N GLY A 643 -23.58 -16.22 -10.10
CA GLY A 643 -22.18 -16.08 -9.69
C GLY A 643 -22.01 -15.91 -8.18
N GLY A 644 -20.97 -16.51 -7.60
CA GLY A 644 -20.69 -16.33 -6.18
C GLY A 644 -20.32 -14.90 -5.80
N LEU A 645 -19.62 -14.15 -6.67
CA LEU A 645 -19.32 -12.73 -6.48
C LEU A 645 -20.16 -11.85 -7.43
N VAL A 646 -20.08 -12.14 -8.73
CA VAL A 646 -20.75 -11.36 -9.79
C VAL A 646 -21.63 -12.26 -10.64
N GLY A 647 -22.91 -11.92 -10.81
CA GLY A 647 -23.80 -12.72 -11.65
C GLY A 647 -23.42 -12.67 -13.13
N GLN A 648 -23.38 -11.46 -13.70
CA GLN A 648 -23.02 -11.23 -15.09
C GLN A 648 -22.18 -9.97 -15.26
N VAL A 649 -21.12 -10.08 -16.06
CA VAL A 649 -20.39 -8.98 -16.67
C VAL A 649 -21.03 -8.67 -18.01
N GLN A 650 -21.32 -7.41 -18.32
CA GLN A 650 -21.86 -7.01 -19.62
C GLN A 650 -20.76 -6.76 -20.64
N ASP A 651 -21.07 -7.04 -21.89
CA ASP A 651 -20.21 -6.66 -23.01
C ASP A 651 -20.33 -5.15 -23.24
N THR A 652 -19.23 -4.44 -23.01
CA THR A 652 -19.16 -2.98 -23.07
C THR A 652 -17.78 -2.58 -23.57
N PRO A 653 -17.64 -1.46 -24.30
CA PRO A 653 -16.35 -1.02 -24.85
C PRO A 653 -15.42 -0.40 -23.78
N ARG A 654 -15.77 -0.47 -22.50
CA ARG A 654 -14.98 0.11 -21.40
C ARG A 654 -14.19 -0.98 -20.68
N ALA A 655 -12.97 -0.63 -20.29
CA ALA A 655 -12.15 -1.48 -19.44
C ALA A 655 -12.86 -1.73 -18.10
N LYS A 656 -12.74 -2.97 -17.63
CA LYS A 656 -13.41 -3.47 -16.43
C LYS A 656 -12.65 -4.70 -15.93
N GLN A 657 -12.33 -4.72 -14.64
CA GLN A 657 -11.54 -5.78 -14.02
C GLN A 657 -12.12 -6.22 -12.68
N ILE A 658 -11.96 -7.52 -12.40
CA ILE A 658 -12.18 -8.12 -11.09
C ILE A 658 -10.81 -8.61 -10.60
N SER A 659 -10.27 -7.98 -9.56
CA SER A 659 -8.93 -8.31 -9.07
C SER A 659 -8.87 -8.58 -7.57
N ASN A 660 -7.93 -9.42 -7.13
CA ASN A 660 -7.69 -9.72 -5.71
C ASN A 660 -8.96 -10.09 -4.93
N SER A 661 -9.89 -10.78 -5.59
CA SER A 661 -11.25 -10.98 -5.09
C SER A 661 -11.59 -12.47 -4.98
N ALA A 662 -12.49 -12.81 -4.07
CA ALA A 662 -12.78 -14.21 -3.75
C ALA A 662 -14.26 -14.50 -3.49
N ALA A 663 -14.67 -15.73 -3.77
CA ALA A 663 -15.98 -16.24 -3.39
C ALA A 663 -15.88 -17.60 -2.66
N HIS A 664 -16.59 -17.72 -1.54
CA HIS A 664 -16.83 -18.97 -0.82
C HIS A 664 -18.33 -19.23 -0.74
N ALA A 665 -18.89 -19.87 -1.76
CA ALA A 665 -20.33 -19.92 -1.96
C ALA A 665 -20.90 -21.35 -2.04
N TYR A 666 -22.08 -21.53 -1.45
CA TYR A 666 -22.99 -22.62 -1.81
C TYR A 666 -23.94 -22.12 -2.89
N ILE A 667 -23.82 -22.67 -4.10
CA ILE A 667 -24.62 -22.29 -5.26
C ILE A 667 -25.55 -23.44 -5.63
N ALA A 668 -26.84 -23.18 -5.64
CA ALA A 668 -27.85 -24.17 -5.99
C ALA A 668 -28.99 -23.57 -6.82
N GLY A 669 -29.64 -24.40 -7.63
CA GLY A 669 -30.77 -23.99 -8.47
C GLY A 669 -31.02 -24.97 -9.60
N GLY A 670 -32.18 -24.90 -10.25
CA GLY A 670 -32.46 -25.79 -11.38
C GLY A 670 -33.86 -25.64 -11.96
N SER A 671 -33.99 -26.15 -13.19
CA SER A 671 -35.25 -26.47 -13.86
C SER A 671 -34.94 -27.45 -14.99
N TYR A 672 -35.76 -28.50 -15.13
CA TYR A 672 -35.64 -29.45 -16.26
C TYR A 672 -36.03 -28.79 -17.59
N ASP A 673 -36.92 -27.81 -17.54
CA ASP A 673 -37.37 -27.00 -18.66
C ASP A 673 -36.74 -25.60 -18.53
N ASN A 674 -35.67 -25.31 -19.27
CA ASN A 674 -35.07 -23.96 -19.28
C ASN A 674 -34.58 -23.56 -20.69
N PRO A 675 -34.32 -22.27 -20.99
CA PRO A 675 -34.66 -21.60 -22.23
C PRO A 675 -33.60 -21.90 -23.32
N ALA A 676 -33.89 -21.50 -24.56
CA ALA A 676 -33.06 -21.75 -25.74
C ALA A 676 -31.54 -21.43 -25.59
N ASN A 677 -31.14 -20.54 -24.66
CA ASN A 677 -29.78 -20.03 -24.52
C ASN A 677 -28.98 -20.54 -23.29
N GLY A 678 -29.54 -21.44 -22.47
CA GLY A 678 -28.86 -22.04 -21.32
C GLY A 678 -28.50 -21.10 -20.15
N THR A 679 -28.44 -21.63 -18.93
CA THR A 679 -28.03 -20.88 -17.71
C THR A 679 -26.51 -20.97 -17.53
N ALA A 680 -25.86 -19.86 -17.18
CA ALA A 680 -24.44 -19.86 -16.84
C ALA A 680 -24.23 -19.76 -15.32
N VAL A 681 -23.46 -20.68 -14.75
CA VAL A 681 -23.25 -20.80 -13.30
C VAL A 681 -21.76 -20.84 -13.02
N GLY A 682 -21.27 -19.89 -12.22
CA GLY A 682 -19.87 -19.79 -11.82
C GLY A 682 -19.70 -19.61 -10.31
N GLY A 683 -18.68 -20.23 -9.71
CA GLY A 683 -18.40 -20.02 -8.29
C GLY A 683 -17.93 -18.60 -7.94
N LEU A 684 -17.38 -17.86 -8.90
CA LEU A 684 -17.06 -16.43 -8.77
C LEU A 684 -17.93 -15.59 -9.71
N VAL A 685 -17.94 -15.91 -11.01
CA VAL A 685 -18.65 -15.12 -12.04
C VAL A 685 -19.57 -16.02 -12.87
N GLY A 686 -20.86 -15.71 -12.97
CA GLY A 686 -21.76 -16.49 -13.82
C GLY A 686 -21.43 -16.39 -15.31
N ARG A 687 -21.51 -15.17 -15.86
CA ARG A 687 -21.09 -14.86 -17.24
C ARG A 687 -20.05 -13.75 -17.24
N ASN A 688 -18.86 -14.02 -17.76
CA ASN A 688 -17.88 -13.00 -18.07
C ASN A 688 -17.91 -12.67 -19.57
N LEU A 689 -18.50 -11.54 -19.94
CA LEU A 689 -18.59 -11.09 -21.33
C LEU A 689 -17.51 -10.04 -21.70
N GLY A 690 -16.45 -9.92 -20.89
CA GLY A 690 -15.31 -9.11 -21.28
C GLY A 690 -14.56 -8.39 -20.16
N ALA A 691 -14.67 -8.81 -18.90
CA ALA A 691 -13.78 -8.34 -17.84
C ALA A 691 -12.48 -9.14 -17.81
N GLU A 692 -11.40 -8.49 -17.36
CA GLU A 692 -10.19 -9.18 -16.92
C GLU A 692 -10.39 -9.69 -15.48
N LEU A 693 -10.08 -10.96 -15.24
CA LEU A 693 -10.10 -11.58 -13.92
C LEU A 693 -8.68 -11.91 -13.51
N ARG A 694 -8.17 -11.26 -12.45
CA ARG A 694 -6.77 -11.38 -12.02
C ARG A 694 -6.66 -11.66 -10.52
N ASP A 695 -5.84 -12.63 -10.13
CA ASP A 695 -5.59 -12.95 -8.71
C ASP A 695 -6.89 -13.33 -7.96
N VAL A 696 -7.77 -14.07 -8.64
CA VAL A 696 -9.10 -14.42 -8.15
C VAL A 696 -9.21 -15.86 -7.66
N ARG A 697 -10.11 -16.09 -6.68
CA ARG A 697 -10.29 -17.42 -6.07
C ARG A 697 -11.76 -17.79 -5.88
N SER A 698 -12.07 -19.06 -6.06
CA SER A 698 -13.40 -19.62 -5.78
C SER A 698 -13.30 -20.91 -4.96
N SER A 699 -14.25 -21.08 -4.04
CA SER A 699 -14.36 -22.25 -3.16
C SER A 699 -15.82 -22.47 -2.75
N GLY A 700 -16.14 -23.66 -2.23
CA GLY A 700 -17.50 -24.06 -1.86
C GLY A 700 -18.05 -25.14 -2.79
N THR A 701 -19.35 -25.10 -3.08
CA THR A 701 -20.05 -26.16 -3.81
C THR A 701 -21.04 -25.57 -4.81
N ILE A 702 -21.07 -26.13 -6.02
CA ILE A 702 -22.11 -25.89 -7.02
C ILE A 702 -22.93 -27.17 -7.19
N SER A 703 -24.25 -27.08 -6.97
CA SER A 703 -25.19 -28.19 -7.16
C SER A 703 -26.42 -27.72 -7.94
N VAL A 704 -26.40 -27.91 -9.25
CA VAL A 704 -27.44 -27.37 -10.15
C VAL A 704 -28.08 -28.42 -11.06
N GLN A 705 -29.27 -28.12 -11.58
CA GLN A 705 -30.05 -29.04 -12.42
C GLN A 705 -30.57 -28.38 -13.72
N TYR A 706 -29.84 -27.40 -14.26
CA TYR A 706 -30.24 -26.66 -15.46
C TYR A 706 -29.86 -27.39 -16.74
N ALA A 707 -30.82 -27.64 -17.63
CA ALA A 707 -30.52 -28.16 -18.96
C ALA A 707 -29.73 -27.13 -19.81
N ASN A 708 -28.82 -27.64 -20.67
CA ASN A 708 -27.97 -26.84 -21.57
C ASN A 708 -27.15 -25.74 -20.84
N ALA A 709 -26.78 -25.97 -19.57
CA ALA A 709 -26.08 -24.97 -18.78
C ALA A 709 -24.57 -24.97 -19.01
N SER A 710 -23.95 -23.80 -18.80
CA SER A 710 -22.49 -23.66 -18.69
C SER A 710 -22.12 -23.55 -17.22
N VAL A 711 -21.52 -24.59 -16.65
CA VAL A 711 -21.26 -24.68 -15.21
C VAL A 711 -19.76 -24.76 -14.95
N GLY A 712 -19.21 -23.77 -14.26
CA GLY A 712 -17.79 -23.68 -13.93
C GLY A 712 -17.55 -23.41 -12.45
N GLY A 713 -16.51 -23.99 -11.85
CA GLY A 713 -16.17 -23.70 -10.46
C GLY A 713 -15.74 -22.24 -10.21
N LEU A 714 -15.16 -21.55 -11.19
CA LEU A 714 -14.85 -20.12 -11.15
C LEU A 714 -15.81 -19.32 -12.04
N VAL A 715 -15.89 -19.66 -13.33
CA VAL A 715 -16.67 -18.92 -14.34
C VAL A 715 -17.62 -19.84 -15.10
N GLY A 716 -18.91 -19.51 -15.20
CA GLY A 716 -19.84 -20.32 -15.99
C GLY A 716 -19.53 -20.23 -17.50
N LEU A 717 -19.60 -19.01 -18.03
CA LEU A 717 -19.24 -18.69 -19.42
C LEU A 717 -18.21 -17.57 -19.44
N ASN A 718 -17.07 -17.78 -20.11
CA ASN A 718 -16.07 -16.76 -20.38
C ASN A 718 -16.03 -16.47 -21.88
N THR A 719 -16.10 -15.20 -22.27
CA THR A 719 -15.89 -14.79 -23.66
C THR A 719 -15.04 -13.53 -23.76
N LEU A 720 -14.17 -13.50 -24.78
CA LEU A 720 -13.51 -12.29 -25.24
C LEU A 720 -14.55 -11.39 -25.96
N ASP A 721 -14.42 -10.08 -25.74
CA ASP A 721 -15.22 -9.03 -26.37
C ASP A 721 -14.95 -8.98 -27.89
N ARG A 722 -16.02 -8.87 -28.69
CA ARG A 722 -15.95 -8.85 -30.17
C ARG A 722 -15.51 -7.50 -30.75
N THR A 723 -15.35 -6.46 -29.94
CA THR A 723 -15.03 -5.09 -30.38
C THR A 723 -13.53 -4.80 -30.51
N GLY A 724 -12.66 -5.73 -30.11
CA GLY A 724 -11.23 -5.74 -30.46
C GLY A 724 -10.32 -4.73 -29.74
N ALA A 725 -10.82 -3.98 -28.76
CA ALA A 725 -10.06 -2.87 -28.15
C ALA A 725 -9.37 -3.21 -26.81
N TYR A 726 -9.69 -4.31 -26.13
CA TYR A 726 -9.17 -4.59 -24.78
C TYR A 726 -8.92 -6.09 -24.54
N ARG A 727 -8.06 -6.43 -23.57
CA ARG A 727 -7.81 -7.80 -23.06
C ARG A 727 -9.03 -8.39 -22.32
N SER A 728 -10.21 -8.22 -22.88
CA SER A 728 -11.49 -8.62 -22.33
C SER A 728 -11.57 -10.15 -22.22
N GLY A 729 -12.07 -10.71 -21.12
CA GLY A 729 -12.18 -12.17 -20.99
C GLY A 729 -10.85 -12.90 -20.75
N TYR A 730 -9.78 -12.16 -20.40
CA TYR A 730 -8.52 -12.73 -19.89
C TYR A 730 -8.67 -13.15 -18.43
N ILE A 731 -8.22 -14.36 -18.10
CA ILE A 731 -8.23 -14.89 -16.74
C ILE A 731 -6.80 -15.29 -16.38
N SER A 732 -6.26 -14.69 -15.32
CA SER A 732 -4.91 -14.98 -14.86
C SER A 732 -4.78 -15.11 -13.34
N ASN A 733 -3.83 -15.95 -12.91
CA ASN A 733 -3.56 -16.24 -11.51
C ASN A 733 -4.84 -16.65 -10.75
N ALA A 734 -5.61 -17.56 -11.35
CA ALA A 734 -6.95 -17.90 -10.89
C ALA A 734 -7.04 -19.34 -10.37
N THR A 735 -7.73 -19.52 -9.25
CA THR A 735 -7.86 -20.83 -8.60
C THR A 735 -9.31 -21.17 -8.27
N SER A 736 -9.70 -22.44 -8.48
CA SER A 736 -10.99 -23.00 -8.05
C SER A 736 -10.81 -24.29 -7.27
N THR A 737 -11.41 -24.33 -6.08
CA THR A 737 -11.53 -25.54 -5.25
C THR A 737 -12.97 -26.02 -5.15
N VAL A 738 -13.86 -25.48 -5.98
CA VAL A 738 -15.30 -25.74 -5.93
C VAL A 738 -15.60 -27.16 -6.38
N SER A 739 -16.37 -27.90 -5.57
CA SER A 739 -16.96 -29.16 -6.02
C SER A 739 -18.17 -28.88 -6.90
N VAL A 740 -18.13 -29.33 -8.15
CA VAL A 740 -19.14 -29.03 -9.18
C VAL A 740 -19.99 -30.26 -9.45
N SER A 741 -21.31 -30.12 -9.32
CA SER A 741 -22.29 -31.13 -9.67
C SER A 741 -23.40 -30.52 -10.53
N SER A 742 -23.54 -30.99 -11.77
CA SER A 742 -24.63 -30.62 -12.66
C SER A 742 -25.46 -31.84 -13.04
N ALA A 743 -26.73 -31.86 -12.63
CA ALA A 743 -27.70 -32.88 -13.01
C ALA A 743 -28.49 -32.52 -14.28
N GLY A 744 -28.15 -31.41 -14.94
CA GLY A 744 -28.85 -30.93 -16.14
C GLY A 744 -28.30 -31.51 -17.43
N ILE A 745 -29.18 -32.03 -18.29
CA ILE A 745 -28.80 -32.64 -19.57
C ILE A 745 -28.15 -31.64 -20.53
N LYS A 746 -27.24 -32.11 -21.39
CA LYS A 746 -26.53 -31.31 -22.41
C LYS A 746 -25.71 -30.13 -21.87
N SER A 747 -25.41 -30.13 -20.57
CA SER A 747 -24.58 -29.09 -19.96
C SER A 747 -23.11 -29.20 -20.42
N LYS A 748 -22.39 -28.08 -20.36
CA LYS A 748 -20.93 -28.03 -20.42
C LYS A 748 -20.40 -27.74 -19.03
N VAL A 749 -19.63 -28.66 -18.47
CA VAL A 749 -19.29 -28.65 -17.04
C VAL A 749 -17.78 -28.67 -16.86
N GLY A 750 -17.24 -27.68 -16.14
CA GLY A 750 -15.81 -27.58 -15.81
C GLY A 750 -15.56 -27.29 -14.34
N GLY A 751 -14.42 -27.72 -13.78
CA GLY A 751 -14.03 -27.37 -12.42
C GLY A 751 -13.52 -25.93 -12.27
N LEU A 752 -13.11 -25.27 -13.35
CA LEU A 752 -12.81 -23.84 -13.41
C LEU A 752 -13.81 -23.09 -14.30
N ILE A 753 -13.97 -23.50 -15.56
CA ILE A 753 -14.81 -22.80 -16.53
C ILE A 753 -15.81 -23.75 -17.19
N GLY A 754 -17.08 -23.38 -17.27
CA GLY A 754 -18.05 -24.18 -18.03
C GLY A 754 -17.76 -24.13 -19.53
N VAL A 755 -17.77 -22.93 -20.09
CA VAL A 755 -17.45 -22.66 -21.50
C VAL A 755 -16.50 -21.48 -21.62
N ASN A 756 -15.43 -21.63 -22.40
CA ASN A 756 -14.52 -20.56 -22.79
C ASN A 756 -14.59 -20.32 -24.30
N ILE A 757 -14.95 -19.11 -24.72
CA ILE A 757 -15.04 -18.72 -26.14
C ILE A 757 -14.07 -17.58 -26.37
N ASN A 758 -13.01 -17.81 -27.14
CA ASN A 758 -11.96 -16.83 -27.45
C ASN A 758 -11.19 -16.26 -26.25
N GLY A 759 -11.57 -16.59 -25.01
CA GLY A 759 -10.88 -16.15 -23.82
C GLY A 759 -9.50 -16.77 -23.70
N MET A 760 -8.58 -16.02 -23.07
CA MET A 760 -7.22 -16.46 -22.81
C MET A 760 -7.06 -16.74 -21.31
N LEU A 761 -6.45 -17.87 -20.98
CA LEU A 761 -6.20 -18.31 -19.62
C LEU A 761 -4.70 -18.48 -19.41
N SER A 762 -4.18 -17.94 -18.31
CA SER A 762 -2.78 -18.09 -17.93
C SER A 762 -2.63 -18.34 -16.44
N ASN A 763 -1.81 -19.32 -16.05
CA ASN A 763 -1.55 -19.64 -14.65
C ASN A 763 -2.85 -19.91 -13.87
N VAL A 764 -3.56 -20.96 -14.26
CA VAL A 764 -4.88 -21.31 -13.71
C VAL A 764 -4.92 -22.71 -13.13
N GLU A 765 -5.70 -22.90 -12.07
CA GLU A 765 -5.76 -24.17 -11.35
C GLU A 765 -7.18 -24.54 -10.89
N ALA A 766 -7.56 -25.81 -11.06
CA ALA A 766 -8.75 -26.40 -10.45
C ALA A 766 -8.46 -27.70 -9.69
N ARG A 767 -9.14 -27.88 -8.54
CA ARG A 767 -8.96 -29.06 -7.66
C ARG A 767 -10.26 -29.77 -7.25
N GLY A 768 -11.42 -29.21 -7.56
CA GLY A 768 -12.70 -29.79 -7.16
C GLY A 768 -13.12 -31.00 -7.99
N ALA A 769 -13.93 -31.87 -7.40
CA ALA A 769 -14.59 -32.95 -8.14
C ALA A 769 -15.62 -32.37 -9.12
N VAL A 770 -15.70 -32.94 -10.33
CA VAL A 770 -16.61 -32.50 -11.39
C VAL A 770 -17.52 -33.66 -11.77
N ASN A 771 -18.80 -33.54 -11.43
CA ASN A 771 -19.83 -34.54 -11.69
C ASN A 771 -20.88 -34.00 -12.66
N GLY A 772 -21.19 -34.76 -13.72
CA GLY A 772 -22.19 -34.42 -14.72
C GLY A 772 -23.29 -35.48 -14.87
N TYR A 773 -24.33 -35.12 -15.61
CA TYR A 773 -25.39 -36.02 -16.04
C TYR A 773 -25.81 -35.71 -17.47
N ARG A 774 -25.55 -36.65 -18.38
CA ARG A 774 -25.80 -36.54 -19.83
C ARG A 774 -25.23 -35.24 -20.39
N SER A 775 -24.04 -34.87 -19.94
CA SER A 775 -23.36 -33.65 -20.33
C SER A 775 -22.96 -33.71 -21.80
N ALA A 776 -22.99 -32.56 -22.48
CA ALA A 776 -22.44 -32.46 -23.83
C ALA A 776 -20.91 -32.57 -23.81
N ALA A 777 -20.29 -31.91 -22.83
CA ALA A 777 -18.86 -32.00 -22.56
C ALA A 777 -18.59 -31.77 -21.06
N ILE A 778 -17.64 -32.50 -20.50
CA ILE A 778 -17.22 -32.34 -19.10
C ILE A 778 -15.69 -32.41 -19.00
N GLY A 779 -15.10 -31.45 -18.28
CA GLY A 779 -13.66 -31.38 -18.05
C GLY A 779 -13.30 -31.04 -16.61
N GLY A 780 -12.10 -31.42 -16.16
CA GLY A 780 -11.63 -31.05 -14.84
C GLY A 780 -11.39 -29.55 -14.68
N LEU A 781 -10.86 -28.89 -15.71
CA LEU A 781 -10.69 -27.45 -15.78
C LEU A 781 -11.83 -26.80 -16.58
N ILE A 782 -12.05 -27.23 -17.82
CA ILE A 782 -12.98 -26.58 -18.77
C ILE A 782 -13.96 -27.58 -19.38
N GLY A 783 -15.25 -27.27 -19.41
CA GLY A 783 -16.23 -28.09 -20.15
C GLY A 783 -16.00 -28.04 -21.66
N GLU A 784 -16.06 -26.84 -22.23
CA GLU A 784 -15.84 -26.59 -23.66
C GLU A 784 -14.94 -25.37 -23.87
N ASN A 785 -13.89 -25.53 -24.68
CA ASN A 785 -12.98 -24.47 -25.08
C ASN A 785 -13.06 -24.27 -26.59
N GLN A 786 -13.39 -23.07 -27.03
CA GLN A 786 -13.59 -22.72 -28.44
C GLN A 786 -12.80 -21.46 -28.79
N GLY A 787 -12.01 -21.54 -29.86
CA GLY A 787 -11.38 -20.38 -30.50
C GLY A 787 -12.00 -20.05 -31.86
N THR A 788 -11.80 -18.81 -32.30
CA THR A 788 -12.03 -18.32 -33.65
C THR A 788 -10.80 -17.51 -34.07
N GLY A 789 -10.05 -17.98 -35.06
CA GLY A 789 -8.79 -17.35 -35.50
C GLY A 789 -7.57 -17.68 -34.63
N TYR A 790 -6.41 -17.10 -34.95
CA TYR A 790 -5.10 -17.54 -34.44
C TYR A 790 -4.82 -17.29 -32.93
N LEU A 791 -5.63 -16.49 -32.23
CA LEU A 791 -5.40 -16.12 -30.82
C LEU A 791 -6.56 -16.48 -29.87
N GLY A 792 -7.68 -16.99 -30.39
CA GLY A 792 -8.86 -17.33 -29.59
C GLY A 792 -8.71 -18.65 -28.85
N GLY A 793 -9.17 -18.71 -27.59
CA GLY A 793 -9.29 -19.97 -26.83
C GLY A 793 -7.97 -20.50 -26.28
N THR A 794 -6.98 -19.62 -26.08
CA THR A 794 -5.63 -20.00 -25.63
C THR A 794 -5.62 -20.36 -24.14
N ILE A 795 -5.02 -21.50 -23.79
CA ILE A 795 -4.79 -21.96 -22.42
C ILE A 795 -3.31 -22.20 -22.22
N GLU A 796 -2.76 -21.57 -21.20
CA GLU A 796 -1.34 -21.59 -20.90
C GLU A 796 -1.12 -21.77 -19.39
N ASP A 797 -0.13 -22.60 -19.02
CA ASP A 797 0.25 -22.84 -17.62
C ASP A 797 -0.94 -23.26 -16.74
N ALA A 798 -1.63 -24.32 -17.17
CA ALA A 798 -2.85 -24.79 -16.50
C ALA A 798 -2.64 -26.10 -15.73
N ARG A 799 -3.28 -26.20 -14.55
CA ARG A 799 -3.22 -27.38 -13.69
C ARG A 799 -4.62 -27.90 -13.30
N TYR A 800 -4.79 -29.21 -13.34
CA TYR A 800 -5.94 -29.88 -12.73
C TYR A 800 -5.53 -31.08 -11.88
N GLU A 801 -6.15 -31.20 -10.70
CA GLU A 801 -5.98 -32.33 -9.80
C GLU A 801 -7.34 -32.75 -9.21
N GLY A 802 -7.90 -33.88 -9.62
CA GLY A 802 -9.23 -34.28 -9.13
C GLY A 802 -9.90 -35.42 -9.88
N GLN A 803 -11.22 -35.52 -9.72
CA GLN A 803 -12.06 -36.54 -10.35
C GLN A 803 -13.09 -35.91 -11.29
N VAL A 804 -13.23 -36.50 -12.47
CA VAL A 804 -14.23 -36.14 -13.47
C VAL A 804 -15.12 -37.36 -13.74
N ARG A 805 -16.43 -37.23 -13.56
CA ARG A 805 -17.37 -38.36 -13.72
C ARG A 805 -18.67 -37.95 -14.39
N ASP A 806 -19.00 -38.63 -15.48
CA ASP A 806 -20.34 -38.67 -16.05
C ASP A 806 -20.52 -40.01 -16.81
N LEU A 807 -21.36 -40.89 -16.26
CA LEU A 807 -21.59 -42.23 -16.82
C LEU A 807 -22.47 -42.22 -18.07
N THR A 808 -22.85 -41.05 -18.55
CA THR A 808 -23.80 -40.85 -19.65
C THR A 808 -23.41 -39.74 -20.62
N ALA A 809 -22.29 -39.03 -20.36
CA ALA A 809 -21.76 -38.02 -21.27
C ALA A 809 -21.14 -38.64 -22.53
N ALA A 810 -21.16 -37.85 -23.60
CA ALA A 810 -20.49 -38.21 -24.84
C ALA A 810 -18.97 -37.94 -24.78
N THR A 811 -18.55 -36.87 -24.10
CA THR A 811 -17.16 -36.39 -24.15
C THR A 811 -16.68 -35.96 -22.76
N LEU A 812 -15.58 -36.56 -22.29
CA LEU A 812 -14.99 -36.32 -20.97
C LEU A 812 -13.46 -36.14 -21.09
N GLY A 813 -12.91 -35.11 -20.46
CA GLY A 813 -11.47 -34.95 -20.32
C GLY A 813 -11.03 -34.67 -18.89
N GLY A 814 -9.82 -35.09 -18.52
CA GLY A 814 -9.25 -34.73 -17.23
C GLY A 814 -8.97 -33.23 -17.12
N LEU A 815 -8.69 -32.52 -18.22
CA LEU A 815 -8.58 -31.06 -18.24
C LEU A 815 -9.76 -30.40 -18.96
N ILE A 816 -10.04 -30.80 -20.20
CA ILE A 816 -10.98 -30.15 -21.11
C ILE A 816 -11.97 -31.19 -21.64
N GLY A 817 -13.28 -30.93 -21.62
CA GLY A 817 -14.22 -31.84 -22.29
C GLY A 817 -14.00 -31.82 -23.81
N SER A 818 -14.30 -30.69 -24.44
CA SER A 818 -14.14 -30.47 -25.88
C SER A 818 -13.27 -29.24 -26.17
N ASN A 819 -12.28 -29.38 -27.06
CA ASN A 819 -11.40 -28.29 -27.49
C ASN A 819 -11.48 -28.11 -29.00
N VAL A 820 -11.87 -26.92 -29.47
CA VAL A 820 -12.13 -26.65 -30.89
C VAL A 820 -11.45 -25.35 -31.32
N SER A 821 -10.66 -25.41 -32.41
CA SER A 821 -9.96 -24.25 -32.98
C SER A 821 -9.16 -23.44 -31.96
N ALA A 822 -8.50 -24.11 -31.02
CA ALA A 822 -7.88 -23.51 -29.85
C ALA A 822 -6.48 -24.07 -29.55
N ASN A 823 -5.68 -23.29 -28.80
CA ASN A 823 -4.31 -23.66 -28.41
C ASN A 823 -4.23 -23.97 -26.92
N VAL A 824 -3.62 -25.10 -26.57
CA VAL A 824 -3.37 -25.53 -25.19
C VAL A 824 -1.90 -25.88 -25.04
N GLN A 825 -1.21 -25.23 -24.10
CA GLN A 825 0.20 -25.47 -23.87
C GLN A 825 0.59 -25.45 -22.40
N ARG A 826 1.64 -26.21 -22.06
CA ARG A 826 2.26 -26.27 -20.72
C ARG A 826 1.24 -26.63 -19.63
N VAL A 827 0.69 -27.83 -19.73
CA VAL A 827 -0.37 -28.29 -18.83
C VAL A 827 0.05 -29.47 -17.97
N GLN A 828 -0.44 -29.48 -16.73
CA GLN A 828 -0.19 -30.54 -15.76
C GLN A 828 -1.51 -31.13 -15.26
N VAL A 829 -1.70 -32.44 -15.41
CA VAL A 829 -2.94 -33.11 -14.99
C VAL A 829 -2.64 -34.33 -14.12
N ASN A 830 -3.36 -34.42 -13.00
CA ASN A 830 -3.46 -35.62 -12.18
C ASN A 830 -4.94 -35.94 -11.95
N ALA A 831 -5.50 -36.86 -12.75
CA ALA A 831 -6.96 -37.01 -12.81
C ALA A 831 -7.44 -38.46 -12.89
N THR A 832 -8.56 -38.74 -12.23
CA THR A 832 -9.40 -39.92 -12.52
C THR A 832 -10.58 -39.48 -13.38
N VAL A 833 -10.80 -40.13 -14.53
CA VAL A 833 -11.92 -39.83 -15.42
C VAL A 833 -12.76 -41.07 -15.65
N GLN A 834 -14.05 -40.98 -15.37
CA GLN A 834 -14.99 -42.09 -15.54
C GLN A 834 -16.17 -41.72 -16.45
N GLY A 835 -16.22 -42.37 -17.61
CA GLY A 835 -17.22 -42.16 -18.66
C GLY A 835 -18.11 -43.37 -18.92
N GLY A 836 -19.21 -43.11 -19.63
CA GLY A 836 -20.23 -44.10 -20.00
C GLY A 836 -19.93 -44.93 -21.25
N VAL A 837 -20.98 -45.54 -21.79
CA VAL A 837 -20.98 -46.25 -23.08
C VAL A 837 -20.71 -45.27 -24.22
N ASN A 838 -19.86 -45.64 -25.18
CA ASN A 838 -19.44 -44.85 -26.35
C ASN A 838 -18.82 -43.48 -26.02
N ALA A 839 -18.39 -43.27 -24.77
CA ALA A 839 -17.80 -42.01 -24.36
C ALA A 839 -16.40 -41.82 -24.97
N LYS A 840 -16.09 -40.58 -25.36
CA LYS A 840 -14.73 -40.12 -25.68
C LYS A 840 -14.07 -39.65 -24.38
N ILE A 841 -13.00 -40.31 -23.97
CA ILE A 841 -12.34 -40.10 -22.67
C ILE A 841 -10.86 -39.78 -22.90
N GLY A 842 -10.42 -38.62 -22.42
CA GLY A 842 -9.01 -38.22 -22.45
C GLY A 842 -8.46 -37.83 -21.10
N GLY A 843 -7.16 -38.02 -20.88
CA GLY A 843 -6.48 -37.46 -19.72
C GLY A 843 -6.41 -35.94 -19.74
N ILE A 844 -6.21 -35.35 -20.93
CA ILE A 844 -6.33 -33.91 -21.15
C ILE A 844 -7.70 -33.60 -21.75
N ALA A 845 -8.01 -34.17 -22.91
CA ALA A 845 -9.20 -33.77 -23.66
C ALA A 845 -10.05 -34.96 -24.12
N GLY A 846 -11.36 -34.92 -23.92
CA GLY A 846 -12.24 -35.94 -24.52
C GLY A 846 -12.23 -35.85 -26.05
N GLN A 847 -12.31 -34.63 -26.58
CA GLN A 847 -12.23 -34.36 -28.01
C GLN A 847 -11.35 -33.12 -28.30
N ILE A 848 -10.55 -33.20 -29.36
CA ILE A 848 -9.78 -32.08 -29.91
C ILE A 848 -10.05 -31.97 -31.41
N VAL A 849 -10.43 -30.79 -31.89
CA VAL A 849 -10.70 -30.49 -33.31
C VAL A 849 -9.93 -29.23 -33.74
N ASP A 850 -9.20 -29.27 -34.86
CA ASP A 850 -8.51 -28.11 -35.46
C ASP A 850 -7.65 -27.34 -34.43
N SER A 851 -6.91 -28.05 -33.60
CA SER A 851 -6.33 -27.48 -32.38
C SER A 851 -4.89 -27.94 -32.16
N ASN A 852 -4.15 -27.14 -31.40
CA ASN A 852 -2.78 -27.47 -31.00
C ASN A 852 -2.76 -27.82 -29.50
N LEU A 853 -2.13 -28.95 -29.17
CA LEU A 853 -1.83 -29.35 -27.79
C LEU A 853 -0.34 -29.65 -27.68
N SER A 854 0.34 -28.93 -26.78
CA SER A 854 1.79 -29.08 -26.59
C SER A 854 2.22 -29.04 -25.13
N ASP A 855 3.38 -29.64 -24.85
CA ASP A 855 4.06 -29.60 -23.55
C ASP A 855 3.16 -30.07 -22.39
N VAL A 856 2.74 -31.33 -22.46
CA VAL A 856 1.79 -31.94 -21.53
C VAL A 856 2.49 -32.91 -20.58
N ASN A 857 2.16 -32.85 -19.29
CA ASN A 857 2.45 -33.90 -18.33
C ASN A 857 1.16 -34.40 -17.66
N ALA A 858 0.80 -35.67 -17.89
CA ALA A 858 -0.43 -36.26 -17.39
C ALA A 858 -0.19 -37.54 -16.57
N THR A 859 -0.86 -37.64 -15.42
CA THR A 859 -1.00 -38.87 -14.62
C THR A 859 -2.48 -39.21 -14.51
N VAL A 860 -2.89 -40.39 -14.99
CA VAL A 860 -4.31 -40.67 -15.22
C VAL A 860 -4.80 -42.06 -14.77
N ASP A 861 -6.05 -42.13 -14.35
CA ASP A 861 -6.85 -43.37 -14.26
C ASP A 861 -8.14 -43.16 -15.06
N LEU A 862 -8.23 -43.77 -16.24
CA LEU A 862 -9.31 -43.57 -17.21
C LEU A 862 -10.16 -44.83 -17.33
N ARG A 863 -11.47 -44.69 -17.13
CA ARG A 863 -12.43 -45.81 -17.15
C ARG A 863 -13.63 -45.49 -18.02
N GLY A 864 -13.89 -46.31 -19.04
CA GLY A 864 -15.02 -46.15 -19.95
C GLY A 864 -15.99 -47.33 -19.97
N GLY A 865 -17.21 -47.09 -20.46
CA GLY A 865 -18.17 -48.15 -20.76
C GLY A 865 -17.85 -48.88 -22.07
N SER A 866 -18.78 -49.76 -22.49
CA SER A 866 -18.73 -50.44 -23.79
C SER A 866 -18.52 -49.43 -24.94
N GLY A 867 -17.64 -49.73 -25.89
CA GLY A 867 -17.43 -48.91 -27.09
C GLY A 867 -16.74 -47.55 -26.84
N ALA A 868 -16.23 -47.30 -25.64
CA ALA A 868 -15.54 -46.03 -25.34
C ALA A 868 -14.25 -45.85 -26.17
N GLN A 869 -13.96 -44.60 -26.51
CA GLN A 869 -12.71 -44.15 -27.12
C GLN A 869 -11.85 -43.51 -26.03
N ILE A 870 -10.79 -44.19 -25.59
CA ILE A 870 -9.99 -43.77 -24.44
C ILE A 870 -8.55 -43.48 -24.87
N GLY A 871 -8.10 -42.25 -24.70
CA GLY A 871 -6.70 -41.87 -24.87
C GLY A 871 -6.09 -41.35 -23.58
N GLY A 872 -4.87 -41.74 -23.25
CA GLY A 872 -4.20 -41.21 -22.05
C GLY A 872 -4.04 -39.68 -22.10
N ILE A 873 -4.01 -39.07 -23.28
CA ILE A 873 -4.10 -37.62 -23.48
C ILE A 873 -5.45 -37.24 -24.12
N VAL A 874 -5.81 -37.81 -25.27
CA VAL A 874 -7.00 -37.40 -26.05
C VAL A 874 -7.91 -38.58 -26.41
N GLY A 875 -9.21 -38.50 -26.13
CA GLY A 875 -10.15 -39.55 -26.56
C GLY A 875 -10.25 -39.65 -28.09
N ASN A 876 -10.55 -38.52 -28.74
CA ASN A 876 -10.66 -38.40 -30.19
C ASN A 876 -10.00 -37.10 -30.69
N ALA A 877 -9.11 -37.21 -31.68
CA ALA A 877 -8.39 -36.09 -32.27
C ALA A 877 -8.67 -35.99 -33.78
N GLU A 878 -9.08 -34.79 -34.23
CA GLU A 878 -9.38 -34.45 -35.63
C GLU A 878 -8.67 -33.14 -36.00
N ASP A 879 -7.88 -33.16 -37.08
CA ASP A 879 -7.06 -32.03 -37.53
C ASP A 879 -6.19 -31.42 -36.41
N ALA A 880 -5.74 -32.27 -35.48
CA ALA A 880 -5.04 -31.84 -34.28
C ALA A 880 -3.52 -31.97 -34.41
N ARG A 881 -2.79 -31.02 -33.82
CA ARG A 881 -1.34 -31.08 -33.66
C ARG A 881 -1.00 -31.42 -32.21
N LEU A 882 -0.51 -32.63 -31.98
CA LEU A 882 -0.25 -33.19 -30.66
C LEU A 882 1.27 -33.38 -30.47
N GLN A 883 1.91 -32.55 -29.66
CA GLN A 883 3.39 -32.51 -29.56
C GLN A 883 3.89 -32.51 -28.12
N ASN A 884 5.06 -33.11 -27.87
CA ASN A 884 5.73 -33.07 -26.55
C ASN A 884 4.81 -33.53 -25.41
N LEU A 885 4.17 -34.69 -25.59
CA LEU A 885 3.20 -35.22 -24.65
C LEU A 885 3.82 -36.31 -23.79
N ASN A 886 3.67 -36.22 -22.48
CA ASN A 886 4.12 -37.23 -21.54
C ASN A 886 2.94 -37.71 -20.68
N VAL A 887 2.65 -39.00 -20.74
CA VAL A 887 1.55 -39.60 -19.98
C VAL A 887 1.95 -40.89 -19.29
N LYS A 888 1.45 -41.04 -18.07
CA LYS A 888 1.47 -42.30 -17.33
C LYS A 888 0.12 -42.60 -16.71
N GLY A 889 -0.23 -43.87 -16.57
CA GLY A 889 -1.50 -44.22 -15.94
C GLY A 889 -2.10 -45.54 -16.36
N VAL A 890 -3.37 -45.72 -16.00
CA VAL A 890 -4.17 -46.91 -16.32
C VAL A 890 -5.37 -46.52 -17.16
N LEU A 891 -5.65 -47.31 -18.20
CA LEU A 891 -6.79 -47.14 -19.09
C LEU A 891 -7.58 -48.43 -19.12
N SER A 892 -8.90 -48.36 -18.95
CA SER A 892 -9.76 -49.54 -18.97
C SER A 892 -11.13 -49.25 -19.57
N SER A 893 -11.72 -50.23 -20.23
CA SER A 893 -13.13 -50.17 -20.63
C SER A 893 -13.88 -51.47 -20.37
N SER A 894 -15.19 -51.34 -20.14
CA SER A 894 -16.08 -52.49 -19.92
C SER A 894 -16.28 -53.32 -21.21
N PRO A 895 -16.60 -54.62 -21.11
CA PRO A 895 -16.86 -55.50 -22.25
C PRO A 895 -17.81 -54.89 -23.29
N ALA A 896 -17.48 -55.06 -24.58
CA ALA A 896 -18.26 -54.51 -25.66
C ALA A 896 -19.56 -55.29 -25.87
N TYR A 897 -20.70 -54.59 -25.78
CA TYR A 897 -22.03 -55.10 -26.20
C TYR A 897 -22.49 -54.46 -27.52
N SER A 898 -21.92 -53.30 -27.88
CA SER A 898 -22.16 -52.57 -29.13
C SER A 898 -20.98 -51.64 -29.45
N GLY A 899 -20.52 -51.62 -30.70
CA GLY A 899 -19.44 -50.74 -31.19
C GLY A 899 -18.02 -51.23 -30.88
N ALA A 900 -17.07 -50.94 -31.79
CA ALA A 900 -15.65 -51.21 -31.58
C ALA A 900 -15.02 -50.08 -30.75
N GLY A 901 -14.61 -50.37 -29.51
CA GLY A 901 -13.89 -49.42 -28.66
C GLY A 901 -12.45 -49.19 -29.16
N ALA A 902 -11.83 -48.09 -28.75
CA ALA A 902 -10.45 -47.77 -29.11
C ALA A 902 -9.68 -47.25 -27.89
N LEU A 903 -8.55 -47.87 -27.55
CA LEU A 903 -7.73 -47.48 -26.40
C LEU A 903 -6.30 -47.19 -26.85
N GLY A 904 -5.77 -46.01 -26.52
CA GLY A 904 -4.39 -45.64 -26.84
C GLY A 904 -3.69 -44.85 -25.75
N GLY A 905 -2.38 -45.01 -25.61
CA GLY A 905 -1.63 -44.28 -24.59
C GLY A 905 -1.66 -42.76 -24.77
N ILE A 906 -1.58 -42.25 -26.00
CA ILE A 906 -1.79 -40.84 -26.31
C ILE A 906 -3.22 -40.59 -26.76
N ALA A 907 -3.67 -41.29 -27.82
CA ALA A 907 -4.98 -41.04 -28.43
C ALA A 907 -5.83 -42.30 -28.57
N GLY A 908 -7.12 -42.23 -28.24
CA GLY A 908 -8.05 -43.33 -28.56
C GLY A 908 -8.20 -43.49 -30.08
N VAL A 909 -8.56 -42.38 -30.74
CA VAL A 909 -8.69 -42.28 -32.20
C VAL A 909 -7.98 -41.02 -32.69
N LEU A 910 -7.16 -41.15 -33.74
CA LEU A 910 -6.59 -40.03 -34.50
C LEU A 910 -7.16 -40.07 -35.92
N THR A 911 -8.13 -39.19 -36.21
CA THR A 911 -8.84 -39.13 -37.50
C THR A 911 -8.03 -38.40 -38.57
N SER A 912 -7.30 -37.37 -38.18
CA SER A 912 -6.40 -36.58 -39.04
C SER A 912 -5.48 -35.73 -38.15
N GLY A 913 -4.46 -35.11 -38.74
CA GLY A 913 -3.42 -34.39 -37.99
C GLY A 913 -2.23 -35.28 -37.61
N TYR A 914 -1.53 -34.96 -36.53
CA TYR A 914 -0.34 -35.70 -36.14
C TYR A 914 -0.05 -35.75 -34.64
N ILE A 915 0.65 -36.81 -34.22
CA ILE A 915 1.29 -36.99 -32.91
C ILE A 915 2.80 -37.03 -33.10
N ALA A 916 3.53 -36.18 -32.37
CA ALA A 916 4.98 -36.12 -32.43
C ALA A 916 5.66 -35.98 -31.07
N TYR A 917 6.91 -36.45 -30.97
CA TYR A 917 7.81 -36.20 -29.83
C TYR A 917 7.19 -36.56 -28.47
N SER A 918 6.46 -37.68 -28.42
CA SER A 918 5.58 -38.01 -27.30
C SER A 918 5.90 -39.36 -26.67
N VAL A 919 5.70 -39.46 -25.35
CA VAL A 919 6.00 -40.64 -24.53
C VAL A 919 4.75 -41.09 -23.79
N ALA A 920 4.38 -42.36 -23.96
CA ALA A 920 3.30 -43.00 -23.23
C ALA A 920 3.83 -44.17 -22.38
N LYS A 921 3.56 -44.13 -21.07
CA LYS A 921 3.84 -45.20 -20.11
C LYS A 921 2.55 -45.65 -19.44
N VAL A 922 1.78 -46.47 -20.12
CA VAL A 922 0.41 -46.78 -19.71
C VAL A 922 0.12 -48.27 -19.66
N ASP A 923 -0.74 -48.65 -18.71
CA ASP A 923 -1.32 -49.99 -18.64
C ASP A 923 -2.75 -49.95 -19.19
N ILE A 924 -3.00 -50.73 -20.24
CA ILE A 924 -4.28 -50.75 -20.97
C ILE A 924 -4.98 -52.08 -20.75
N GLN A 925 -6.24 -52.02 -20.33
CA GLN A 925 -7.14 -53.16 -20.22
C GLN A 925 -8.25 -53.03 -21.26
N ALA A 926 -8.08 -53.71 -22.39
CA ALA A 926 -8.97 -53.62 -23.54
C ALA A 926 -9.92 -54.84 -23.61
N PRO A 927 -11.24 -54.62 -23.73
CA PRO A 927 -12.19 -55.72 -23.89
C PRO A 927 -12.09 -56.36 -25.28
N PRO A 928 -12.63 -57.58 -25.47
CA PRO A 928 -12.82 -58.16 -26.79
C PRO A 928 -13.59 -57.19 -27.71
N GLY A 929 -13.17 -57.08 -28.97
CA GLY A 929 -13.73 -56.17 -29.97
C GLY A 929 -13.12 -54.77 -30.01
N ALA A 930 -12.32 -54.38 -29.01
CA ALA A 930 -11.64 -53.09 -29.00
C ALA A 930 -10.29 -53.13 -29.72
N SER A 931 -9.90 -52.01 -30.34
CA SER A 931 -8.54 -51.77 -30.85
C SER A 931 -7.68 -51.13 -29.77
N ALA A 932 -6.46 -51.62 -29.55
CA ALA A 932 -5.59 -51.18 -28.47
C ALA A 932 -4.15 -50.95 -28.94
N GLY A 933 -3.61 -49.76 -28.70
CA GLY A 933 -2.23 -49.41 -29.06
C GLY A 933 -1.48 -48.69 -27.95
N GLY A 934 -0.16 -48.87 -27.89
CA GLY A 934 0.67 -48.15 -26.91
C GLY A 934 0.65 -46.63 -27.07
N ILE A 935 0.46 -46.13 -28.30
CA ILE A 935 0.31 -44.70 -28.63
C ILE A 935 -1.11 -44.39 -29.09
N VAL A 936 -1.63 -45.09 -30.11
CA VAL A 936 -2.97 -44.83 -30.68
C VAL A 936 -3.78 -46.11 -30.80
N GLY A 937 -5.06 -46.07 -30.41
CA GLY A 937 -6.00 -47.17 -30.68
C GLY A 937 -6.24 -47.33 -32.18
N VAL A 938 -6.88 -46.32 -32.79
CA VAL A 938 -7.14 -46.27 -34.26
C VAL A 938 -6.47 -45.05 -34.87
N ASN A 939 -5.56 -45.26 -35.83
CA ASN A 939 -4.79 -44.20 -36.47
C ASN A 939 -5.18 -44.01 -37.94
N VAL A 940 -5.50 -42.78 -38.33
CA VAL A 940 -5.67 -42.33 -39.72
C VAL A 940 -4.68 -41.19 -40.05
N GLY A 941 -4.13 -40.54 -39.03
CA GLY A 941 -3.15 -39.45 -39.16
C GLY A 941 -1.69 -39.90 -39.18
N ASN A 942 -0.80 -38.97 -38.84
CA ASN A 942 0.65 -39.19 -38.82
C ASN A 942 1.16 -39.36 -37.38
N VAL A 943 1.91 -40.42 -37.12
CA VAL A 943 2.54 -40.65 -35.81
C VAL A 943 4.04 -40.77 -36.00
N TYR A 944 4.83 -39.90 -35.37
CA TYR A 944 6.28 -39.97 -35.54
C TYR A 944 7.07 -39.54 -34.30
N ASN A 945 8.30 -40.04 -34.13
CA ASN A 945 9.14 -39.71 -32.97
C ASN A 945 8.43 -40.00 -31.62
N THR A 946 7.81 -41.16 -31.48
CA THR A 946 7.07 -41.53 -30.26
C THR A 946 7.66 -42.73 -29.53
N GLN A 947 7.38 -42.83 -28.23
CA GLN A 947 7.84 -43.95 -27.38
C GLN A 947 6.69 -44.51 -26.54
N ALA A 948 6.47 -45.82 -26.61
CA ALA A 948 5.46 -46.52 -25.82
C ALA A 948 6.09 -47.55 -24.85
N SER A 949 5.58 -47.61 -23.63
CA SER A 949 5.94 -48.60 -22.61
C SER A 949 4.76 -48.91 -21.69
N GLY A 950 4.85 -49.99 -20.91
CA GLY A 950 3.76 -50.48 -20.04
C GLY A 950 3.21 -51.82 -20.54
N SER A 951 1.92 -52.07 -20.34
CA SER A 951 1.29 -53.33 -20.74
C SER A 951 -0.06 -53.12 -21.43
N ILE A 952 -0.42 -54.02 -22.33
CA ILE A 952 -1.77 -54.11 -22.92
C ILE A 952 -2.32 -55.50 -22.65
N THR A 953 -3.48 -55.59 -22.01
CA THR A 953 -4.18 -56.86 -21.77
C THR A 953 -5.48 -56.91 -22.57
N GLY A 954 -5.65 -57.94 -23.41
CA GLY A 954 -6.85 -58.13 -24.23
C GLY A 954 -6.82 -57.41 -25.59
N GLY A 955 -7.97 -56.86 -26.00
CA GLY A 955 -8.20 -56.25 -27.33
C GLY A 955 -8.39 -57.29 -28.44
N SER A 956 -8.89 -56.83 -29.60
CA SER A 956 -9.06 -57.61 -30.84
C SER A 956 -8.10 -57.23 -31.97
N ALA A 957 -7.57 -56.01 -31.92
CA ALA A 957 -6.47 -55.53 -32.75
C ALA A 957 -5.49 -54.82 -31.82
N THR A 958 -4.39 -55.49 -31.47
CA THR A 958 -3.48 -55.03 -30.41
C THR A 958 -2.06 -54.86 -30.93
N GLY A 959 -1.52 -53.64 -30.84
CA GLY A 959 -0.15 -53.33 -31.26
C GLY A 959 0.65 -52.59 -30.20
N GLY A 960 1.97 -52.79 -30.17
CA GLY A 960 2.85 -52.09 -29.23
C GLY A 960 2.89 -50.57 -29.44
N LEU A 961 2.61 -50.09 -30.66
CA LEU A 961 2.43 -48.67 -30.99
C LEU A 961 0.98 -48.36 -31.37
N ILE A 962 0.42 -49.07 -32.35
CA ILE A 962 -0.90 -48.75 -32.93
C ILE A 962 -1.78 -50.01 -32.95
N GLY A 963 -3.04 -49.89 -32.53
CA GLY A 963 -4.00 -50.99 -32.61
C GLY A 963 -4.41 -51.28 -34.05
N THR A 964 -5.10 -50.33 -34.68
CA THR A 964 -5.52 -50.37 -36.09
C THR A 964 -4.97 -49.16 -36.84
N ASN A 965 -4.31 -49.37 -37.97
CA ASN A 965 -3.62 -48.34 -38.72
C ASN A 965 -4.18 -48.15 -40.14
N PHE A 966 -4.44 -46.90 -40.49
CA PHE A 966 -4.75 -46.39 -41.82
C PHE A 966 -3.82 -45.22 -42.22
N GLY A 967 -2.99 -44.75 -41.28
CA GLY A 967 -2.13 -43.58 -41.43
C GLY A 967 -0.65 -43.91 -41.54
N TRP A 968 0.21 -42.91 -41.39
CA TRP A 968 1.68 -43.05 -41.48
C TRP A 968 2.32 -43.12 -40.09
N ILE A 969 3.33 -43.98 -39.94
CA ILE A 969 4.07 -44.16 -38.68
C ILE A 969 5.57 -44.23 -38.97
N ALA A 970 6.37 -43.39 -38.32
CA ALA A 970 7.83 -43.36 -38.47
C ALA A 970 8.57 -43.07 -37.15
N ASP A 971 9.85 -43.43 -37.10
CA ASP A 971 10.80 -43.07 -36.04
C ASP A 971 10.28 -43.31 -34.60
N SER A 972 9.48 -44.37 -34.41
CA SER A 972 8.81 -44.65 -33.14
C SER A 972 9.23 -45.99 -32.54
N THR A 973 9.21 -46.07 -31.21
CA THR A 973 9.75 -47.21 -30.46
C THR A 973 8.77 -47.73 -29.41
N THR A 974 8.77 -49.05 -29.19
CA THR A 974 7.90 -49.66 -28.16
C THR A 974 8.58 -50.76 -27.36
N SER A 975 8.26 -50.78 -26.07
CA SER A 975 8.62 -51.84 -25.10
C SER A 975 7.38 -52.43 -24.41
N VAL A 976 6.19 -52.17 -24.97
CA VAL A 976 4.90 -52.57 -24.40
C VAL A 976 4.75 -54.09 -24.35
N GLN A 977 4.33 -54.61 -23.19
CA GLN A 977 4.05 -56.03 -22.97
C GLN A 977 2.60 -56.37 -23.33
N ILE A 978 2.39 -57.20 -24.36
CA ILE A 978 1.04 -57.58 -24.81
C ILE A 978 0.61 -58.92 -24.19
N ASN A 979 -0.39 -58.89 -23.33
CA ASN A 979 -0.88 -60.03 -22.56
C ASN A 979 -2.26 -60.48 -23.02
N ARG A 980 -2.45 -61.81 -23.18
CA ARG A 980 -3.75 -62.42 -23.50
C ARG A 980 -4.51 -61.71 -24.66
N PRO A 981 -3.87 -61.48 -25.83
CA PRO A 981 -4.55 -60.84 -26.94
C PRO A 981 -5.69 -61.73 -27.45
N ASN A 982 -6.81 -61.12 -27.81
CA ASN A 982 -7.80 -61.77 -28.67
C ASN A 982 -7.59 -61.21 -30.09
N GLY A 983 -7.79 -61.99 -31.15
CA GLY A 983 -7.63 -61.50 -32.53
C GLY A 983 -6.19 -61.13 -32.95
N TRP A 984 -6.04 -60.08 -33.76
CA TRP A 984 -4.81 -59.71 -34.46
C TRP A 984 -3.84 -58.96 -33.53
N HIS A 985 -2.59 -59.41 -33.47
CA HIS A 985 -1.59 -58.82 -32.59
C HIS A 985 -0.20 -58.76 -33.24
N GLY A 986 0.44 -57.61 -33.14
CA GLY A 986 1.81 -57.39 -33.61
C GLY A 986 2.64 -56.60 -32.62
N SER A 987 3.96 -56.74 -32.68
CA SER A 987 4.86 -56.01 -31.77
C SER A 987 4.85 -54.49 -32.04
N LEU A 988 4.56 -54.05 -33.27
CA LEU A 988 4.35 -52.64 -33.62
C LEU A 988 2.86 -52.33 -33.85
N ILE A 989 2.21 -53.05 -34.78
CA ILE A 989 0.84 -52.78 -35.24
C ILE A 989 -0.03 -54.03 -35.12
N GLY A 990 -1.25 -53.89 -34.61
CA GLY A 990 -2.22 -54.99 -34.56
C GLY A 990 -2.81 -55.33 -35.94
N ASP A 991 -3.42 -54.35 -36.59
CA ASP A 991 -4.09 -54.47 -37.89
C ASP A 991 -3.75 -53.28 -38.80
N ASP A 992 -3.09 -53.52 -39.94
CA ASP A 992 -2.55 -52.47 -40.81
C ASP A 992 -3.23 -52.46 -42.20
N HIS A 993 -3.88 -51.34 -42.54
CA HIS A 993 -4.55 -51.08 -43.82
C HIS A 993 -3.77 -50.10 -44.72
N ASN A 994 -2.63 -49.59 -44.24
CA ASN A 994 -1.78 -48.67 -44.98
C ASN A 994 -0.33 -49.18 -45.00
N TYR A 995 -0.18 -50.47 -45.31
CA TYR A 995 1.10 -51.15 -45.25
C TYR A 995 2.14 -50.51 -46.20
N SER A 996 3.31 -50.21 -45.65
CA SER A 996 4.50 -49.84 -46.42
C SER A 996 5.74 -50.52 -45.83
N TRP A 997 6.70 -50.88 -46.69
CA TRP A 997 7.99 -51.45 -46.24
C TRP A 997 8.74 -50.51 -45.27
N TRP A 998 8.57 -49.20 -45.43
CA TRP A 998 9.19 -48.17 -44.58
C TRP A 998 8.67 -48.20 -43.14
N THR A 999 7.40 -48.60 -42.94
CA THR A 999 6.80 -48.73 -41.60
C THR A 999 7.56 -49.69 -40.70
N GLN A 1000 8.12 -50.79 -41.25
CA GLN A 1000 8.91 -51.75 -40.46
C GLN A 1000 10.36 -51.31 -40.27
N GLN A 1001 10.93 -50.52 -41.20
CA GLN A 1001 12.33 -50.10 -41.10
C GLN A 1001 12.54 -48.88 -40.20
N GLN A 1002 11.55 -48.00 -40.12
CA GLN A 1002 11.65 -46.74 -39.36
C GLN A 1002 11.18 -46.88 -37.91
N ASN A 1003 10.63 -48.03 -37.50
CA ASN A 1003 10.09 -48.24 -36.16
C ASN A 1003 10.70 -49.48 -35.51
N SER A 1004 10.79 -49.51 -34.18
CA SER A 1004 11.40 -50.64 -33.46
C SER A 1004 10.57 -51.11 -32.26
N ALA A 1005 10.55 -52.43 -32.06
CA ALA A 1005 9.94 -53.07 -30.91
C ALA A 1005 10.97 -53.92 -30.19
N GLN A 1006 10.94 -53.93 -28.85
CA GLN A 1006 11.79 -54.81 -28.05
C GLN A 1006 11.30 -56.27 -28.04
N ASP A 1007 10.01 -56.52 -28.31
CA ASP A 1007 9.46 -57.87 -28.45
C ASP A 1007 9.73 -58.42 -29.86
N SER A 1008 10.82 -59.19 -29.99
CA SER A 1008 11.21 -59.87 -31.23
C SER A 1008 10.54 -61.23 -31.42
N ALA A 1009 9.75 -61.71 -30.46
CA ALA A 1009 9.10 -63.02 -30.51
C ALA A 1009 7.77 -63.00 -31.29
N ARG A 1010 7.26 -61.81 -31.66
CA ARG A 1010 6.01 -61.62 -32.39
C ARG A 1010 6.25 -60.99 -33.76
N PRO A 1011 5.36 -61.23 -34.74
CA PRO A 1011 5.41 -60.48 -35.99
C PRO A 1011 5.27 -58.98 -35.71
N SER A 1012 6.00 -58.16 -36.47
CA SER A 1012 5.92 -56.70 -36.37
C SER A 1012 4.49 -56.19 -36.61
N ILE A 1013 3.74 -56.86 -37.48
CA ILE A 1013 2.36 -56.54 -37.84
C ILE A 1013 1.50 -57.79 -37.69
N GLY A 1014 0.37 -57.69 -36.97
CA GLY A 1014 -0.52 -58.84 -36.72
C GLY A 1014 -1.35 -59.27 -37.94
N ARG A 1015 -1.96 -58.30 -38.64
CA ARG A 1015 -2.66 -58.51 -39.92
C ARG A 1015 -2.34 -57.38 -40.88
N ILE A 1016 -2.09 -57.73 -42.14
CA ILE A 1016 -1.92 -56.78 -43.24
C ILE A 1016 -3.15 -56.89 -44.14
N VAL A 1017 -3.81 -55.76 -44.38
CA VAL A 1017 -4.88 -55.63 -45.37
C VAL A 1017 -4.29 -54.86 -46.54
N ALA A 1018 -3.99 -55.58 -47.63
CA ALA A 1018 -3.44 -54.97 -48.84
C ALA A 1018 -4.47 -54.00 -49.45
N ALA A 1019 -4.12 -52.72 -49.53
CA ALA A 1019 -4.79 -51.81 -50.46
C ALA A 1019 -4.42 -52.24 -51.89
N TYR A 1020 -5.43 -52.51 -52.72
CA TYR A 1020 -5.23 -52.62 -54.16
C TYR A 1020 -5.00 -51.23 -54.77
#